data_AF-B2WNU4-F1
#
_entry.id   AF-B2WNU4-F1
#
_cell.length_a   1.000
_cell.length_b   1.000
_cell.length_c   1.000
_cell.angle_alpha   90.00
_cell.angle_beta   90.00
_cell.angle_gamma   90.00
#
_symmetry.space_group_name_H-M   'P 1'
#
loop_
_entity.id
_entity.type
_entity.pdbx_description
1 polymer ?
#
loop_
_entity_poly.entity_id
_entity_poly.type
_entity_poly.pdbx_seq_one_letter_code
_entity_poly.pdbx_strand_id
1 'polypeptide(L)'
;MDQTTPRQDFHHPYTPYDIQNEFMGAVYKCLEDGKVGIFESPTGTGKSLSLICGSLTWLRDHKRRTFEEGFPMDANNSGEPSWIVEHAQKQRKQEALRRKQDLNDRIAKVKAKEKRAKERYENSEPKHKRQRIATSEASDDHEAQYVLDDYESDEDSHKRAKAGTFDESGLSAETQALMASLGYSVDVPKEDDGETPDETKIFFCSRTHSQLTQFSSELGRVKMPPAIASDDTENGGGIESLVEDVKHLTLGSRKNLCINSQVNRLESATAINERCLELQQSSVAETRCPHMPTKESEPLINDFRDHALAKIRDIEDLGSLGKKLGIVTLPYPLLLQRSAREALGISLRDHIVIIDEAHNLMDAIAGIYSVSVTLEQVQQARTQLTVYLQKFRNKLKGKNRVYVAQTVRILDSIVAYLQIIHAKPGMSDGLVDMVSIMSGKGVDQINIYKLNTYLQESRLARKVDGYTAYAEETKNKDVMVSTKQVVKKGPRHNVPVLMHVQAFLLSLMNPSTEGRFFYSREEDTSTTLRYMLLDPTFHFKEIVEEARAVVLAGGTMSPMSDYEQHLLSYLEPSKIMTLSCGHVIPPSNLLAVPVMRTSGGVEFDFTFENRNKEMTMIDLGTAILNFSQHIPDGLVVFFPSYAYLDTCIAAWKRIKPSASKATFWDGFTQSKPVFLEQRSQQQASDQVPASKDAAVASVLSAYSAAIASGNGRGALLFAVIGGTLSEGINFSNALGRGVVVVGLPFPNAQSAEWKAKMQYIATKTAKNGGDGKAAARDFYENACMRAVNQCVGRAIRHKGDYAAILMLDRRYGSRRIQDKLPKWIRGSLTTGLGVRDVEGRLDEFFVDKK
;
A
#
# COMPACT_ATOMS: atom_id res chain seq x y z
N MET A 1 -18.79 24.74 38.22
CA MET A 1 -18.10 23.64 38.92
C MET A 1 -17.24 22.95 37.88
N ASP A 2 -16.06 23.50 37.61
CA ASP A 2 -15.17 22.93 36.61
C ASP A 2 -14.27 21.88 37.27
N GLN A 3 -14.66 20.61 37.15
CA GLN A 3 -13.73 19.51 37.36
C GLN A 3 -12.85 19.41 36.11
N THR A 4 -11.76 20.19 36.10
CA THR A 4 -10.71 20.03 35.10
C THR A 4 -10.05 18.67 35.28
N THR A 5 -10.47 17.68 34.50
CA THR A 5 -9.70 16.45 34.31
C THR A 5 -8.28 16.85 33.89
N PRO A 6 -7.23 16.29 34.52
CA PRO A 6 -5.86 16.64 34.17
C PRO A 6 -5.62 16.29 32.70
N ARG A 7 -5.18 17.27 31.90
CA ARG A 7 -4.78 17.04 30.50
C ARG A 7 -3.63 16.02 30.53
N GLN A 8 -3.89 14.81 30.02
CA GLN A 8 -2.90 13.74 29.92
C GLN A 8 -1.74 14.20 29.02
N ASP A 9 -0.50 14.08 29.51
CA ASP A 9 0.68 14.39 28.70
C ASP A 9 0.97 13.21 27.76
N PHE A 10 0.86 13.47 26.46
CA PHE A 10 1.19 12.53 25.39
C PHE A 10 2.66 12.60 24.95
N HIS A 11 3.49 13.39 25.64
CA HIS A 11 4.92 13.62 25.39
C HIS A 11 5.24 14.01 23.94
N HIS A 12 4.34 14.82 23.36
CA HIS A 12 4.48 15.34 22.01
C HIS A 12 5.71 16.28 21.94
N PRO A 13 6.64 16.12 20.97
CA PRO A 13 7.96 16.78 21.00
C PRO A 13 7.94 18.28 20.64
N TYR A 14 6.75 18.86 20.48
CA TYR A 14 6.46 20.28 20.30
C TYR A 14 5.20 20.61 21.10
N THR A 15 4.92 21.88 21.41
CA THR A 15 3.63 22.25 22.03
C THR A 15 2.47 21.84 21.09
N PRO A 16 1.58 20.92 21.49
CA PRO A 16 0.52 20.43 20.62
C PRO A 16 -0.64 21.42 20.50
N TYR A 17 -1.20 21.55 19.29
CA TYR A 17 -2.47 22.28 19.07
C TYR A 17 -3.64 21.55 19.76
N ASP A 18 -4.71 22.27 20.13
CA ASP A 18 -5.85 21.63 20.80
C ASP A 18 -6.50 20.51 19.96
N ILE A 19 -6.53 20.62 18.62
CA ILE A 19 -6.99 19.53 17.74
C ILE A 19 -6.05 18.31 17.75
N GLN A 20 -4.76 18.48 18.05
CA GLN A 20 -3.83 17.35 18.22
C GLN A 20 -4.08 16.67 19.57
N ASN A 21 -4.37 17.44 20.62
CA ASN A 21 -4.75 16.89 21.93
C ASN A 21 -6.08 16.12 21.86
N GLU A 22 -7.08 16.64 21.14
CA GLU A 22 -8.34 15.96 20.83
C GLU A 22 -8.07 14.62 20.09
N PHE A 23 -7.26 14.66 19.04
CA PHE A 23 -6.90 13.48 18.26
C PHE A 23 -6.12 12.44 19.07
N MET A 24 -5.12 12.85 19.85
CA MET A 24 -4.34 11.96 20.72
C MET A 24 -5.20 11.30 21.80
N GLY A 25 -6.13 12.06 22.41
CA GLY A 25 -7.08 11.54 23.39
C GLY A 25 -8.08 10.55 22.79
N ALA A 26 -8.59 10.80 21.57
CA ALA A 26 -9.47 9.87 20.86
C ALA A 26 -8.74 8.58 20.45
N VAL A 27 -7.49 8.68 19.99
CA VAL A 27 -6.62 7.52 19.73
C VAL A 27 -6.43 6.71 21.02
N TYR A 28 -5.95 7.34 22.10
CA TYR A 28 -5.75 6.66 23.38
C TYR A 28 -7.03 5.95 23.85
N LYS A 29 -8.18 6.63 23.80
CA LYS A 29 -9.45 6.04 24.25
C LYS A 29 -9.93 4.90 23.34
N CYS A 30 -9.75 5.00 22.02
CA CYS A 30 -10.14 3.93 21.10
C CYS A 30 -9.27 2.67 21.26
N LEU A 31 -7.98 2.86 21.57
CA LEU A 31 -7.09 1.77 21.94
C LEU A 31 -7.49 1.20 23.31
N GLU A 32 -7.81 2.03 24.30
CA GLU A 32 -8.25 1.58 25.63
C GLU A 32 -9.54 0.74 25.55
N ASP A 33 -10.60 1.31 24.96
CA ASP A 33 -11.94 0.72 24.81
C ASP A 33 -11.98 -0.55 23.93
N GLY A 34 -10.89 -0.91 23.23
CA GLY A 34 -10.83 -2.05 22.32
C GLY A 34 -11.69 -1.89 21.06
N LYS A 35 -11.65 -0.69 20.44
CA LYS A 35 -12.61 -0.27 19.39
C LYS A 35 -11.99 -0.13 18.00
N VAL A 36 -12.87 0.04 17.00
CA VAL A 36 -12.48 0.45 15.64
C VAL A 36 -12.62 1.97 15.51
N GLY A 37 -11.49 2.67 15.34
CA GLY A 37 -11.44 4.11 15.17
C GLY A 37 -11.44 4.52 13.70
N ILE A 38 -12.23 5.53 13.33
CA ILE A 38 -12.22 6.16 11.99
C ILE A 38 -11.93 7.64 12.18
N PHE A 39 -10.66 8.03 11.97
CA PHE A 39 -10.17 9.36 12.32
C PHE A 39 -9.70 10.15 11.09
N GLU A 40 -10.31 11.31 10.89
CA GLU A 40 -9.88 12.32 9.94
C GLU A 40 -9.11 13.43 10.67
N SER A 41 -7.86 13.61 10.26
CA SER A 41 -7.04 14.74 10.69
C SER A 41 -6.40 15.34 9.44
N PRO A 42 -6.77 16.58 9.04
CA PRO A 42 -6.33 17.17 7.78
C PRO A 42 -4.81 17.16 7.56
N THR A 43 -4.40 17.28 6.31
CA THR A 43 -3.00 17.46 5.91
C THR A 43 -2.35 18.64 6.65
N GLY A 44 -1.07 18.50 7.01
CA GLY A 44 -0.32 19.56 7.72
C GLY A 44 -0.65 19.75 9.21
N THR A 45 -1.60 18.99 9.78
CA THR A 45 -1.96 19.04 11.21
C THR A 45 -1.01 18.27 12.14
N GLY A 46 0.00 17.57 11.60
CA GLY A 46 0.86 16.68 12.38
C GLY A 46 0.21 15.34 12.77
N LYS A 47 -0.76 14.87 11.97
CA LYS A 47 -1.47 13.57 12.12
C LYS A 47 -0.56 12.40 12.52
N SER A 48 0.49 12.09 11.76
CA SER A 48 1.28 10.87 11.97
C SER A 48 2.10 10.93 13.27
N LEU A 49 2.71 12.08 13.59
CA LEU A 49 3.27 12.36 14.92
C LEU A 49 2.23 12.25 16.06
N SER A 50 0.99 12.70 15.82
CA SER A 50 -0.10 12.60 16.82
C SER A 50 -0.55 11.14 17.02
N LEU A 51 -0.64 10.34 15.95
CA LEU A 51 -0.86 8.88 16.02
C LEU A 51 0.23 8.22 16.86
N ILE A 52 1.50 8.55 16.61
CA ILE A 52 2.65 8.03 17.35
C ILE A 52 2.51 8.37 18.84
N CYS A 53 2.32 9.64 19.19
CA CYS A 53 2.30 10.10 20.59
C CYS A 53 1.13 9.50 21.38
N GLY A 54 -0.09 9.52 20.84
CA GLY A 54 -1.26 8.91 21.49
C GLY A 54 -1.11 7.40 21.69
N SER A 55 -0.61 6.70 20.67
CA SER A 55 -0.48 5.23 20.71
C SER A 55 0.69 4.74 21.56
N LEU A 56 1.83 5.47 21.59
CA LEU A 56 2.94 5.18 22.48
C LEU A 56 2.58 5.44 23.95
N THR A 57 1.87 6.53 24.24
CA THR A 57 1.39 6.83 25.59
C THR A 57 0.47 5.72 26.07
N TRP A 58 -0.50 5.31 25.22
CA TRP A 58 -1.33 4.15 25.49
C TRP A 58 -0.52 2.87 25.73
N LEU A 59 0.45 2.55 24.86
CA LEU A 59 1.25 1.32 24.99
C LEU A 59 2.09 1.31 26.26
N ARG A 60 2.64 2.46 26.66
CA ARG A 60 3.36 2.62 27.93
C ARG A 60 2.42 2.38 29.11
N ASP A 61 1.27 3.04 29.12
CA ASP A 61 0.31 3.00 30.23
C ASP A 61 -0.39 1.63 30.32
N HIS A 62 -0.53 0.91 29.21
CA HIS A 62 -0.92 -0.50 29.19
C HIS A 62 0.19 -1.41 29.72
N LYS A 63 1.42 -1.32 29.21
CA LYS A 63 2.55 -2.15 29.68
C LYS A 63 2.83 -1.97 31.18
N ARG A 64 2.65 -0.75 31.68
CA ARG A 64 2.69 -0.46 33.12
C ARG A 64 1.64 -1.27 33.87
N ARG A 65 0.36 -1.16 33.47
CA ARG A 65 -0.75 -1.88 34.10
C ARG A 65 -0.60 -3.39 33.99
N THR A 66 -0.28 -3.94 32.81
CA THR A 66 -0.02 -5.39 32.65
C THR A 66 1.15 -5.89 33.50
N PHE A 67 2.15 -5.04 33.80
CA PHE A 67 3.24 -5.37 34.72
C PHE A 67 2.81 -5.28 36.20
N GLU A 68 1.95 -4.33 36.57
CA GLU A 68 1.37 -4.21 37.92
C GLU A 68 0.35 -5.34 38.19
N GLU A 69 -0.49 -5.68 37.21
CA GLU A 69 -1.50 -6.75 37.21
C GLU A 69 -0.89 -8.15 37.05
N GLY A 70 0.29 -8.27 36.44
CA GLY A 70 1.00 -9.52 36.15
C GLY A 70 1.56 -10.26 37.37
N PHE A 71 1.36 -9.73 38.58
CA PHE A 71 1.65 -10.38 39.86
C PHE A 71 0.38 -10.63 40.70
N PRO A 72 -0.71 -11.22 40.12
CA PRO A 72 -1.99 -11.32 40.79
C PRO A 72 -1.91 -12.26 42.01
N MET A 73 -2.77 -12.01 43.00
CA MET A 73 -2.83 -12.82 44.22
C MET A 73 -3.74 -14.04 44.06
N ASP A 74 -3.33 -15.16 44.66
CA ASP A 74 -4.22 -16.27 45.02
C ASP A 74 -4.38 -16.33 46.56
N ALA A 75 -4.62 -15.15 47.17
CA ALA A 75 -4.62 -14.93 48.62
C ALA A 75 -5.73 -15.67 49.39
N ASN A 76 -6.67 -16.29 48.67
CA ASN A 76 -7.72 -17.15 49.25
C ASN A 76 -7.39 -18.66 49.17
N ASN A 77 -6.26 -19.05 48.56
CA ASN A 77 -5.99 -20.45 48.19
C ASN A 77 -4.60 -20.97 48.62
N SER A 78 -3.73 -20.13 49.17
CA SER A 78 -2.52 -20.55 49.89
C SER A 78 -2.64 -20.26 51.39
N GLY A 79 -2.25 -21.23 52.23
CA GLY A 79 -2.25 -21.09 53.69
C GLY A 79 -1.07 -20.28 54.25
N GLU A 80 -0.54 -19.34 53.49
CA GLU A 80 0.73 -18.65 53.76
C GLU A 80 0.51 -17.22 54.31
N PRO A 81 1.31 -16.76 55.29
CA PRO A 81 1.25 -15.39 55.79
C PRO A 81 1.49 -14.34 54.70
N SER A 82 0.73 -13.24 54.72
CA SER A 82 0.78 -12.16 53.72
C SER A 82 2.19 -11.63 53.45
N TRP A 83 3.01 -11.46 54.50
CA TRP A 83 4.38 -10.97 54.37
C TRP A 83 5.31 -11.88 53.56
N ILE A 84 5.04 -13.19 53.48
CA ILE A 84 5.79 -14.13 52.64
C ILE A 84 5.40 -13.92 51.17
N VAL A 85 4.10 -13.79 50.91
CA VAL A 85 3.55 -13.54 49.57
C VAL A 85 4.03 -12.19 49.02
N GLU A 86 3.98 -11.13 49.83
CA GLU A 86 4.51 -9.80 49.50
C GLU A 86 6.02 -9.83 49.23
N HIS A 87 6.80 -10.59 50.02
CA HIS A 87 8.25 -10.73 49.80
C HIS A 87 8.55 -11.50 48.50
N ALA A 88 7.81 -12.57 48.21
CA ALA A 88 7.94 -13.34 46.97
C ALA A 88 7.53 -12.51 45.73
N GLN A 89 6.46 -11.71 45.83
CA GLN A 89 6.08 -10.73 44.80
C GLN A 89 7.20 -9.69 44.61
N LYS A 90 7.75 -9.13 45.69
CA LYS A 90 8.84 -8.15 45.62
C LYS A 90 10.11 -8.73 44.98
N GLN A 91 10.47 -9.98 45.29
CA GLN A 91 11.57 -10.68 44.62
C GLN A 91 11.29 -10.88 43.12
N ARG A 92 10.10 -11.36 42.73
CA ARG A 92 9.74 -11.52 41.31
C ARG A 92 9.71 -10.19 40.53
N LYS A 93 9.17 -9.12 41.13
CA LYS A 93 9.21 -7.74 40.59
C LYS A 93 10.66 -7.29 40.38
N GLN A 94 11.53 -7.50 41.36
CA GLN A 94 12.96 -7.15 41.29
C GLN A 94 13.73 -7.99 40.27
N GLU A 95 13.47 -9.30 40.14
CA GLU A 95 14.12 -10.15 39.14
C GLU A 95 13.72 -9.74 37.71
N ALA A 96 12.43 -9.47 37.47
CA ALA A 96 11.95 -8.98 36.18
C ALA A 96 12.56 -7.61 35.83
N LEU A 97 12.64 -6.69 36.79
CA LEU A 97 13.34 -5.40 36.63
C LEU A 97 14.82 -5.60 36.31
N ARG A 98 15.51 -6.52 37.00
CA ARG A 98 16.92 -6.84 36.78
C ARG A 98 17.15 -7.44 35.38
N ARG A 99 16.34 -8.40 34.94
CA ARG A 99 16.39 -8.94 33.56
C ARG A 99 16.16 -7.84 32.51
N LYS A 100 15.26 -6.87 32.77
CA LYS A 100 15.04 -5.70 31.89
C LYS A 100 16.26 -4.75 31.88
N GLN A 101 16.88 -4.52 33.03
CA GLN A 101 18.13 -3.74 33.14
C GLN A 101 19.28 -4.42 32.39
N ASP A 102 19.54 -5.71 32.62
CA ASP A 102 20.58 -6.49 31.93
C ASP A 102 20.42 -6.47 30.41
N LEU A 103 19.18 -6.49 29.89
CA LEU A 103 18.88 -6.35 28.47
C LEU A 103 19.17 -4.93 27.95
N ASN A 104 18.72 -3.90 28.66
CA ASN A 104 18.98 -2.50 28.30
C ASN A 104 20.48 -2.21 28.29
N ASP A 105 21.24 -2.77 29.23
CA ASP A 105 22.69 -2.65 29.34
C ASP A 105 23.42 -3.27 28.14
N ARG A 106 22.94 -4.41 27.62
CA ARG A 106 23.45 -5.02 26.37
C ARG A 106 23.20 -4.10 25.18
N ILE A 107 21.99 -3.57 25.06
CA ILE A 107 21.59 -2.63 23.98
C ILE A 107 22.42 -1.33 24.06
N ALA A 108 22.68 -0.79 25.25
CA ALA A 108 23.52 0.39 25.45
C ALA A 108 24.99 0.13 25.05
N LYS A 109 25.54 -1.05 25.37
CA LYS A 109 26.89 -1.48 24.95
C LYS A 109 26.99 -1.61 23.42
N VAL A 110 25.93 -2.11 22.77
CA VAL A 110 25.80 -2.14 21.29
C VAL A 110 25.76 -0.73 20.70
N LYS A 111 24.92 0.19 21.21
CA LYS A 111 24.90 1.61 20.78
C LYS A 111 26.28 2.26 20.86
N ALA A 112 27.01 2.04 21.96
CA ALA A 112 28.35 2.60 22.15
C ALA A 112 29.39 2.01 21.18
N LYS A 113 29.29 0.71 20.85
CA LYS A 113 30.09 0.02 19.83
C LYS A 113 29.83 0.59 18.43
N GLU A 114 28.55 0.79 18.06
CA GLU A 114 28.13 1.32 16.75
C GLU A 114 28.51 2.80 16.58
N LYS A 115 28.30 3.66 17.59
CA LYS A 115 28.75 5.08 17.56
C LYS A 115 30.24 5.18 17.29
N ARG A 116 31.06 4.42 18.04
CA ARG A 116 32.52 4.31 17.86
C ARG A 116 32.95 3.63 16.56
N ALA A 117 32.04 3.02 15.80
CA ALA A 117 32.31 2.50 14.46
C ALA A 117 32.02 3.56 13.40
N LYS A 118 30.87 4.25 13.52
CA LYS A 118 30.51 5.38 12.66
C LYS A 118 31.55 6.51 12.72
N GLU A 119 31.96 6.90 13.94
CA GLU A 119 33.02 7.90 14.18
C GLU A 119 34.38 7.53 13.55
N ARG A 120 34.63 6.24 13.30
CA ARG A 120 35.85 5.78 12.57
C ARG A 120 35.64 5.70 11.07
N TYR A 121 34.42 5.42 10.60
CA TYR A 121 34.07 5.38 9.18
C TYR A 121 34.05 6.79 8.56
N GLU A 122 33.54 7.79 9.29
CA GLU A 122 33.56 9.20 8.88
C GLU A 122 34.97 9.82 8.88
N ASN A 123 35.98 9.11 9.42
CA ASN A 123 37.38 9.54 9.55
C ASN A 123 38.38 8.61 8.82
N SER A 124 37.99 7.88 7.76
CA SER A 124 38.91 7.00 7.01
C SER A 124 38.52 6.75 5.56
N GLU A 125 39.51 6.78 4.65
CA GLU A 125 39.33 6.50 3.23
C GLU A 125 39.09 5.00 2.92
N PRO A 126 38.33 4.65 1.86
CA PRO A 126 37.94 3.27 1.59
C PRO A 126 39.05 2.47 0.88
N LYS A 127 39.56 1.41 1.54
CA LYS A 127 40.51 0.47 0.90
C LYS A 127 39.79 -0.67 0.18
N HIS A 128 39.70 -0.59 -1.16
CA HIS A 128 39.23 -1.70 -1.98
C HIS A 128 40.20 -2.90 -1.95
N LYS A 129 39.69 -4.09 -1.60
CA LYS A 129 40.32 -5.38 -1.93
C LYS A 129 39.67 -5.94 -3.19
N ARG A 130 40.47 -6.28 -4.21
CA ARG A 130 40.02 -7.09 -5.36
C ARG A 130 39.90 -8.55 -4.93
N GLN A 131 38.80 -9.20 -5.32
CA GLN A 131 38.64 -10.65 -5.24
C GLN A 131 38.85 -11.26 -6.63
N ARG A 132 39.34 -12.51 -6.68
CA ARG A 132 39.77 -13.20 -7.89
C ARG A 132 38.70 -14.21 -8.30
N ILE A 133 38.30 -14.19 -9.57
CA ILE A 133 37.31 -15.14 -10.12
C ILE A 133 38.00 -16.47 -10.41
N ALA A 134 37.34 -17.57 -10.07
CA ALA A 134 37.66 -18.92 -10.55
C ALA A 134 36.55 -19.38 -11.51
N THR A 135 36.90 -20.24 -12.46
CA THR A 135 35.99 -20.83 -13.45
C THR A 135 35.88 -22.32 -13.24
N SER A 136 34.65 -22.83 -13.07
CA SER A 136 34.32 -24.25 -13.13
C SER A 136 33.61 -24.57 -14.45
N GLU A 137 33.84 -25.77 -14.98
CA GLU A 137 33.22 -26.27 -16.21
C GLU A 137 31.94 -27.04 -15.87
N ALA A 138 30.89 -26.89 -16.69
CA ALA A 138 29.59 -27.50 -16.44
C ALA A 138 29.45 -28.87 -17.12
N SER A 139 28.99 -29.87 -16.38
CA SER A 139 28.66 -31.21 -16.89
C SER A 139 27.18 -31.34 -17.28
N ASP A 140 26.90 -32.17 -18.29
CA ASP A 140 25.72 -32.04 -19.15
C ASP A 140 24.52 -32.94 -18.74
N ASP A 141 23.79 -32.55 -17.68
CA ASP A 141 22.46 -33.13 -17.35
C ASP A 141 21.47 -32.06 -16.84
N HIS A 142 21.29 -31.00 -17.63
CA HIS A 142 20.44 -29.86 -17.25
C HIS A 142 18.93 -30.08 -17.49
N GLU A 143 18.47 -31.21 -18.03
CA GLU A 143 17.03 -31.45 -18.28
C GLU A 143 16.28 -32.06 -17.09
N ALA A 144 16.96 -32.76 -16.18
CA ALA A 144 16.31 -33.49 -15.08
C ALA A 144 15.52 -32.57 -14.13
N GLN A 145 16.05 -31.39 -13.83
CA GLN A 145 15.49 -30.39 -12.90
C GLN A 145 14.06 -29.91 -13.25
N TYR A 146 13.63 -30.06 -14.52
CA TYR A 146 12.33 -29.59 -14.99
C TYR A 146 11.22 -30.65 -14.91
N VAL A 147 11.53 -31.90 -14.56
CA VAL A 147 10.51 -32.96 -14.39
C VAL A 147 9.67 -32.69 -13.13
N LEU A 148 8.36 -32.91 -13.19
CA LEU A 148 7.48 -32.83 -12.01
C LEU A 148 7.69 -34.03 -11.10
N ASP A 149 7.74 -33.78 -9.80
CA ASP A 149 7.82 -34.79 -8.75
C ASP A 149 6.45 -35.48 -8.59
N ASP A 150 6.41 -36.64 -7.95
CA ASP A 150 5.19 -37.45 -7.88
C ASP A 150 4.15 -36.87 -6.91
N TYR A 151 2.89 -36.78 -7.36
CA TYR A 151 1.77 -36.26 -6.58
C TYR A 151 0.65 -37.30 -6.42
N GLU A 152 0.25 -37.58 -5.18
CA GLU A 152 -0.75 -38.59 -4.84
C GLU A 152 -1.95 -37.96 -4.11
N SER A 153 -3.05 -37.77 -4.85
CA SER A 153 -4.25 -37.05 -4.39
C SER A 153 -5.19 -37.82 -3.42
N ASP A 154 -4.77 -38.97 -2.90
CA ASP A 154 -5.71 -39.99 -2.40
C ASP A 154 -5.87 -39.98 -0.87
N GLU A 155 -5.07 -39.19 -0.14
CA GLU A 155 -5.31 -38.88 1.28
C GLU A 155 -6.42 -37.82 1.46
N ASP A 156 -7.67 -38.18 1.18
CA ASP A 156 -8.82 -37.27 1.27
C ASP A 156 -9.22 -36.95 2.73
N SER A 157 -8.62 -35.86 3.25
CA SER A 157 -9.24 -34.79 4.05
C SER A 157 -9.95 -35.07 5.39
N HIS A 158 -10.23 -36.32 5.81
CA HIS A 158 -10.95 -36.62 7.07
C HIS A 158 -10.35 -37.76 7.93
N LYS A 159 -9.08 -37.62 8.35
CA LYS A 159 -8.50 -38.06 9.67
C LYS A 159 -6.96 -38.05 9.66
N ARG A 160 -6.31 -36.88 9.79
CA ARG A 160 -4.88 -36.79 10.20
C ARG A 160 -4.48 -35.37 10.63
N ALA A 161 -4.86 -34.98 11.84
CA ALA A 161 -4.34 -33.80 12.54
C ALA A 161 -3.37 -34.18 13.68
N LYS A 162 -2.67 -35.32 13.52
CA LYS A 162 -1.50 -35.80 14.28
C LYS A 162 -1.00 -37.13 13.66
N ALA A 163 0.30 -37.40 13.80
CA ALA A 163 1.00 -38.63 13.38
C ALA A 163 0.92 -38.99 11.87
N GLY A 164 1.89 -38.50 11.10
CA GLY A 164 1.99 -38.75 9.66
C GLY A 164 3.25 -38.20 8.95
N THR A 165 4.42 -38.25 9.60
CA THR A 165 5.76 -38.06 8.97
C THR A 165 5.93 -36.89 7.99
N PHE A 166 5.55 -35.67 8.42
CA PHE A 166 6.23 -34.45 7.99
C PHE A 166 6.57 -33.63 9.22
N ASP A 167 7.81 -33.15 9.27
CA ASP A 167 8.34 -32.26 10.31
C ASP A 167 8.79 -30.93 9.68
N GLU A 168 8.99 -29.90 10.50
CA GLU A 168 9.02 -28.46 10.16
C GLU A 168 10.10 -28.02 9.13
N SER A 169 10.93 -28.96 8.64
CA SER A 169 12.00 -28.73 7.65
C SER A 169 11.65 -29.09 6.21
N GLY A 170 10.63 -29.93 5.95
CA GLY A 170 10.19 -30.27 4.60
C GLY A 170 11.19 -31.06 3.73
N LEU A 171 11.99 -31.95 4.33
CA LEU A 171 13.02 -32.78 3.67
C LEU A 171 12.62 -34.27 3.60
N SER A 172 13.15 -35.03 2.64
CA SER A 172 12.87 -36.48 2.52
C SER A 172 13.55 -37.31 3.61
N ALA A 173 13.06 -38.53 3.83
CA ALA A 173 13.63 -39.46 4.81
C ALA A 173 15.10 -39.83 4.48
N GLU A 174 15.46 -40.04 3.21
CA GLU A 174 16.85 -40.26 2.79
C GLU A 174 17.70 -39.01 3.03
N THR A 175 17.14 -37.82 2.83
CA THR A 175 17.82 -36.54 3.07
C THR A 175 18.11 -36.35 4.56
N GLN A 176 17.16 -36.72 5.44
CA GLN A 176 17.34 -36.70 6.89
C GLN A 176 18.36 -37.75 7.35
N ALA A 177 18.35 -38.96 6.79
CA ALA A 177 19.36 -39.98 7.07
C ALA A 177 20.77 -39.54 6.65
N LEU A 178 20.88 -38.84 5.51
CA LEU A 178 22.14 -38.24 5.05
C LEU A 178 22.58 -37.09 5.96
N MET A 179 21.67 -36.23 6.42
CA MET A 179 21.99 -35.18 7.39
C MET A 179 22.45 -35.76 8.73
N ALA A 180 21.81 -36.82 9.22
CA ALA A 180 22.22 -37.50 10.46
C ALA A 180 23.62 -38.13 10.34
N SER A 181 23.95 -38.77 9.20
CA SER A 181 25.30 -39.31 8.96
C SER A 181 26.37 -38.24 8.77
N LEU A 182 25.97 -37.01 8.39
CA LEU A 182 26.81 -35.81 8.32
C LEU A 182 26.80 -34.98 9.63
N GLY A 183 26.24 -35.50 10.72
CA GLY A 183 26.26 -34.87 12.05
C GLY A 183 25.20 -33.78 12.30
N TYR A 184 24.27 -33.57 11.39
CA TYR A 184 23.16 -32.62 11.53
C TYR A 184 21.93 -33.28 12.17
N SER A 185 21.94 -33.44 13.50
CA SER A 185 20.72 -33.76 14.25
C SER A 185 19.80 -32.53 14.37
N VAL A 186 18.50 -32.81 14.35
CA VAL A 186 17.42 -31.81 14.51
C VAL A 186 16.96 -31.70 15.97
N ASP A 187 17.07 -32.80 16.74
CA ASP A 187 16.83 -32.84 18.20
C ASP A 187 17.89 -32.06 19.00
N VAL A 188 17.89 -30.73 18.85
CA VAL A 188 18.31 -29.83 19.91
C VAL A 188 17.16 -29.81 20.91
N PRO A 189 17.36 -30.20 22.19
CA PRO A 189 16.34 -30.00 23.21
C PRO A 189 15.99 -28.51 23.24
N LYS A 190 14.70 -28.17 23.26
CA LYS A 190 14.30 -26.81 23.59
C LYS A 190 14.77 -26.54 25.02
N GLU A 191 15.90 -25.84 25.17
CA GLU A 191 16.11 -25.04 26.36
C GLU A 191 14.92 -24.08 26.46
N ASP A 192 14.35 -24.00 27.66
CA ASP A 192 13.26 -23.11 27.98
C ASP A 192 13.82 -21.66 28.00
N ASP A 193 13.90 -21.01 26.81
CA ASP A 193 14.20 -19.57 26.64
C ASP A 193 13.00 -18.78 27.19
N GLY A 194 12.84 -18.87 28.52
CA GLY A 194 11.54 -19.11 29.15
C GLY A 194 10.47 -18.12 28.74
N GLU A 195 9.29 -18.66 28.40
CA GLU A 195 8.18 -17.96 27.73
C GLU A 195 7.87 -16.59 28.37
N THR A 196 8.54 -15.54 27.87
CA THR A 196 8.17 -14.17 28.17
C THR A 196 6.81 -13.92 27.53
N PRO A 197 5.77 -13.52 28.29
CA PRO A 197 4.43 -13.32 27.77
C PRO A 197 4.45 -12.44 26.53
N ASP A 198 3.63 -12.76 25.53
CA ASP A 198 3.71 -12.10 24.23
C ASP A 198 3.21 -10.65 24.31
N GLU A 199 4.14 -9.73 24.61
CA GLU A 199 3.85 -8.32 24.89
C GLU A 199 2.97 -7.72 23.78
N THR A 200 1.93 -6.96 24.16
CA THR A 200 1.10 -6.21 23.21
C THR A 200 1.97 -5.35 22.29
N LYS A 201 1.79 -5.51 20.97
CA LYS A 201 2.50 -4.77 19.92
C LYS A 201 1.58 -3.79 19.22
N ILE A 202 2.18 -2.77 18.59
CA ILE A 202 1.51 -1.92 17.60
C ILE A 202 2.05 -2.29 16.21
N PHE A 203 1.15 -2.71 15.33
CA PHE A 203 1.38 -2.80 13.89
C PHE A 203 0.97 -1.47 13.24
N PHE A 204 1.93 -0.73 12.69
CA PHE A 204 1.65 0.50 11.94
C PHE A 204 1.76 0.22 10.44
N CYS A 205 0.71 0.59 9.70
CA CYS A 205 0.57 0.24 8.30
C CYS A 205 0.32 1.48 7.44
N SER A 206 0.97 1.55 6.28
CA SER A 206 0.82 2.68 5.36
C SER A 206 0.96 2.25 3.90
N ARG A 207 0.56 3.15 2.98
CA ARG A 207 0.38 2.82 1.56
C ARG A 207 1.71 2.71 0.80
N THR A 208 2.71 3.52 1.12
CA THR A 208 4.01 3.56 0.42
C THR A 208 5.19 3.32 1.36
N HIS A 209 6.30 2.82 0.84
CA HIS A 209 7.54 2.70 1.60
C HIS A 209 8.10 4.06 2.06
N SER A 210 7.92 5.13 1.27
CA SER A 210 8.31 6.49 1.66
C SER A 210 7.56 7.00 2.91
N GLN A 211 6.29 6.61 3.09
CA GLN A 211 5.53 6.93 4.30
C GLN A 211 6.05 6.18 5.54
N LEU A 212 6.49 4.93 5.38
CA LEU A 212 7.10 4.15 6.48
C LEU A 212 8.48 4.72 6.89
N THR A 213 9.28 5.18 5.92
CA THR A 213 10.52 5.91 6.19
C THR A 213 10.24 7.25 6.90
N GLN A 214 9.23 8.01 6.46
CA GLN A 214 8.81 9.23 7.15
C GLN A 214 8.38 8.94 8.60
N PHE A 215 7.51 7.95 8.82
CA PHE A 215 7.07 7.52 10.15
C PHE A 215 8.27 7.18 11.05
N SER A 216 9.25 6.44 10.54
CA SER A 216 10.48 6.10 11.26
C SER A 216 11.26 7.36 11.70
N SER A 217 11.30 8.38 10.84
CA SER A 217 11.95 9.68 11.12
C SER A 217 11.15 10.60 12.07
N GLU A 218 9.85 10.38 12.23
CA GLU A 218 8.99 11.07 13.21
C GLU A 218 9.04 10.36 14.56
N LEU A 219 9.03 9.03 14.56
CA LEU A 219 9.17 8.18 15.75
C LEU A 219 10.44 8.50 16.53
N GLY A 220 11.57 8.68 15.82
CA GLY A 220 12.86 9.08 16.41
C GLY A 220 12.91 10.49 17.03
N ARG A 221 11.84 11.29 16.95
CA ARG A 221 11.72 12.59 17.62
C ARG A 221 10.99 12.50 18.96
N VAL A 222 10.18 11.47 19.15
CA VAL A 222 9.37 11.28 20.35
C VAL A 222 10.23 10.64 21.43
N LYS A 223 10.24 11.23 22.63
CA LYS A 223 10.97 10.71 23.79
C LYS A 223 9.97 10.39 24.90
N MET A 224 9.83 9.11 25.21
CA MET A 224 8.92 8.62 26.24
C MET A 224 9.70 8.33 27.54
N PRO A 225 9.19 8.77 28.72
CA PRO A 225 9.70 8.28 29.99
C PRO A 225 9.34 6.78 30.17
N PRO A 226 10.01 6.06 31.08
CA PRO A 226 9.91 4.61 31.15
C PRO A 226 8.53 4.15 31.59
N ALA A 227 8.06 3.01 31.07
CA ALA A 227 6.77 2.44 31.48
C ALA A 227 6.77 1.97 32.94
N ILE A 228 7.94 1.64 33.48
CA ILE A 228 8.13 1.15 34.84
C ILE A 228 9.31 1.94 35.43
N ALA A 229 9.05 2.74 36.46
CA ALA A 229 10.08 3.35 37.29
C ALA A 229 10.56 2.36 38.36
N SER A 230 11.82 2.49 38.79
CA SER A 230 12.30 1.87 40.03
C SER A 230 11.82 2.69 41.23
N ASP A 231 11.34 2.02 42.28
CA ASP A 231 10.79 2.68 43.48
C ASP A 231 11.85 3.49 44.26
N ASP A 232 13.14 3.30 43.98
CA ASP A 232 14.28 3.98 44.64
C ASP A 232 14.43 5.48 44.29
N THR A 233 13.55 6.06 43.47
CA THR A 233 13.68 7.43 42.92
C THR A 233 13.37 8.56 43.91
N GLU A 234 12.92 8.27 45.13
CA GLU A 234 12.74 9.29 46.18
C GLU A 234 14.08 9.87 46.70
N ASN A 235 15.19 9.13 46.57
CA ASN A 235 16.48 9.48 47.18
C ASN A 235 17.40 10.34 46.30
N GLY A 236 16.94 11.53 45.89
CA GLY A 236 17.75 12.75 45.72
C GLY A 236 18.95 12.76 44.75
N GLY A 237 19.24 11.67 44.03
CA GLY A 237 20.39 11.55 43.13
C GLY A 237 20.10 12.10 41.73
N GLY A 238 20.88 13.08 41.28
CA GLY A 238 20.78 13.64 39.92
C GLY A 238 21.25 12.67 38.84
N ILE A 239 20.36 11.82 38.37
CA ILE A 239 20.55 10.89 37.25
C ILE A 239 19.87 11.49 36.01
N GLU A 240 20.53 11.45 34.85
CA GLU A 240 19.93 11.84 33.57
C GLU A 240 18.60 11.09 33.36
N SER A 241 17.55 11.79 32.92
CA SER A 241 16.21 11.21 32.81
C SER A 241 16.23 9.99 31.88
N LEU A 242 16.06 8.81 32.47
CA LEU A 242 16.00 7.54 31.74
C LEU A 242 14.86 7.62 30.73
N VAL A 243 15.19 7.59 29.43
CA VAL A 243 14.22 7.52 28.33
C VAL A 243 14.13 6.05 27.91
N GLU A 244 12.92 5.51 27.79
CA GLU A 244 12.75 4.14 27.28
C GLU A 244 12.79 4.16 25.74
N ASP A 245 13.86 3.57 25.18
CA ASP A 245 14.07 3.48 23.73
C ASP A 245 12.93 2.71 23.04
N VAL A 246 12.30 3.36 22.04
CA VAL A 246 11.20 2.75 21.28
C VAL A 246 11.73 1.68 20.33
N LYS A 247 11.50 0.41 20.68
CA LYS A 247 11.89 -0.79 19.92
C LYS A 247 11.09 -0.92 18.62
N HIS A 248 11.65 -0.46 17.49
CA HIS A 248 11.01 -0.40 16.17
C HIS A 248 11.61 -1.39 15.15
N LEU A 249 10.77 -2.02 14.32
CA LEU A 249 11.19 -2.78 13.12
C LEU A 249 10.33 -2.42 11.92
N THR A 250 10.98 -2.06 10.80
CA THR A 250 10.33 -1.94 9.49
C THR A 250 10.38 -3.26 8.73
N LEU A 251 9.23 -3.80 8.37
CA LEU A 251 9.08 -4.90 7.42
C LEU A 251 8.95 -4.35 6.00
N GLY A 252 9.74 -4.91 5.08
CA GLY A 252 9.86 -4.40 3.72
C GLY A 252 9.81 -5.49 2.65
N SER A 253 9.80 -5.05 1.39
CA SER A 253 9.97 -5.99 0.28
C SER A 253 11.43 -6.46 0.19
N ARG A 254 11.66 -7.66 -0.35
CA ARG A 254 13.03 -8.14 -0.61
C ARG A 254 13.82 -7.24 -1.57
N LYS A 255 13.16 -6.36 -2.34
CA LYS A 255 13.83 -5.38 -3.21
C LYS A 255 14.57 -4.29 -2.42
N ASN A 256 14.08 -3.93 -1.23
CA ASN A 256 14.75 -2.97 -0.35
C ASN A 256 15.72 -3.68 0.60
N LEU A 257 15.36 -4.88 1.08
CA LEU A 257 16.08 -5.59 2.14
C LEU A 257 17.18 -6.56 1.66
N CYS A 258 17.24 -6.96 0.38
CA CYS A 258 18.18 -8.01 -0.04
C CYS A 258 19.62 -7.50 -0.20
N ILE A 259 20.52 -7.92 0.69
CA ILE A 259 21.95 -7.59 0.63
C ILE A 259 22.73 -8.35 -0.46
N ASN A 260 22.16 -9.40 -1.07
CA ASN A 260 22.81 -10.11 -2.18
C ASN A 260 22.73 -9.29 -3.47
N SER A 261 23.86 -8.66 -3.83
CA SER A 261 23.96 -7.80 -5.02
C SER A 261 23.64 -8.46 -6.37
N GLN A 262 23.70 -9.80 -6.48
CA GLN A 262 23.27 -10.50 -7.70
C GLN A 262 21.75 -10.58 -7.82
N VAL A 263 21.05 -10.66 -6.68
CA VAL A 263 19.59 -10.74 -6.60
C VAL A 263 18.97 -9.34 -6.66
N ASN A 264 19.49 -8.38 -5.88
CA ASN A 264 18.93 -7.03 -5.78
C ASN A 264 19.02 -6.24 -7.12
N ARG A 265 19.96 -6.59 -8.01
CA ARG A 265 20.06 -6.00 -9.38
C ARG A 265 18.90 -6.36 -10.32
N LEU A 266 17.99 -7.25 -9.94
CA LEU A 266 16.86 -7.65 -10.77
C LEU A 266 15.76 -6.59 -10.71
N GLU A 267 15.28 -6.13 -11.87
CA GLU A 267 14.35 -4.99 -11.95
C GLU A 267 13.00 -5.26 -11.26
N SER A 268 12.50 -6.50 -11.37
CA SER A 268 11.22 -6.95 -10.82
C SER A 268 11.33 -7.49 -9.39
N ALA A 269 10.50 -6.99 -8.48
CA ALA A 269 10.41 -7.47 -7.11
C ALA A 269 10.03 -8.97 -7.02
N THR A 270 9.29 -9.50 -8.00
CA THR A 270 8.98 -10.93 -8.06
C THR A 270 10.20 -11.74 -8.48
N ALA A 271 11.01 -11.26 -9.45
CA ALA A 271 12.25 -11.94 -9.82
C ALA A 271 13.27 -11.96 -8.65
N ILE A 272 13.32 -10.89 -7.87
CA ILE A 272 14.05 -10.82 -6.59
C ILE A 272 13.55 -11.90 -5.62
N ASN A 273 12.23 -12.04 -5.45
CA ASN A 273 11.65 -13.05 -4.58
C ASN A 273 11.97 -14.48 -5.04
N GLU A 274 11.84 -14.76 -6.34
CA GLU A 274 12.07 -16.07 -6.95
C GLU A 274 13.54 -16.48 -6.89
N ARG A 275 14.48 -15.64 -7.35
CA ARG A 275 15.92 -15.93 -7.25
C ARG A 275 16.38 -16.05 -5.78
N CYS A 276 15.76 -15.31 -4.86
CA CYS A 276 16.02 -15.48 -3.43
C CYS A 276 15.53 -16.85 -2.91
N LEU A 277 14.39 -17.36 -3.37
CA LEU A 277 13.88 -18.69 -3.01
C LEU A 277 14.71 -19.82 -3.63
N GLU A 278 15.15 -19.69 -4.88
CA GLU A 278 16.06 -20.65 -5.53
C GLU A 278 17.36 -20.81 -4.74
N LEU A 279 18.02 -19.70 -4.40
CA LEU A 279 19.26 -19.66 -3.61
C LEU A 279 19.06 -20.07 -2.13
N GLN A 280 17.82 -20.24 -1.67
CA GLN A 280 17.49 -20.80 -0.35
C GLN A 280 17.30 -22.31 -0.39
N GLN A 281 16.87 -22.85 -1.54
CA GLN A 281 16.47 -24.25 -1.73
C GLN A 281 17.53 -25.11 -2.40
N SER A 282 18.60 -24.50 -2.93
CA SER A 282 19.79 -25.17 -3.41
C SER A 282 20.52 -25.92 -2.27
N SER A 283 20.58 -27.24 -2.39
CA SER A 283 21.31 -28.14 -1.49
C SER A 283 22.83 -28.15 -1.74
N VAL A 284 23.30 -27.60 -2.86
CA VAL A 284 24.72 -27.49 -3.21
C VAL A 284 25.29 -26.18 -2.64
N ALA A 285 26.38 -26.29 -1.88
CA ALA A 285 26.97 -25.15 -1.16
C ALA A 285 27.38 -23.97 -2.06
N GLU A 286 27.82 -24.24 -3.30
CA GLU A 286 28.24 -23.20 -4.26
C GLU A 286 27.07 -22.40 -4.86
N THR A 287 25.85 -22.96 -4.86
CA THR A 287 24.64 -22.29 -5.39
C THR A 287 23.68 -21.84 -4.30
N ARG A 288 24.04 -21.99 -3.02
CA ARG A 288 23.29 -21.46 -1.87
C ARG A 288 23.62 -19.99 -1.65
N CYS A 289 22.67 -19.20 -1.17
CA CYS A 289 22.89 -17.77 -0.90
C CYS A 289 24.03 -17.58 0.12
N PRO A 290 25.13 -16.86 -0.19
CA PRO A 290 26.25 -16.66 0.74
C PRO A 290 25.91 -15.86 2.01
N HIS A 291 24.69 -15.33 2.09
CA HIS A 291 24.18 -14.55 3.21
C HIS A 291 23.07 -15.30 4.00
N MET A 292 22.88 -16.60 3.76
CA MET A 292 21.91 -17.41 4.50
C MET A 292 22.46 -17.82 5.87
N PRO A 293 21.71 -17.65 6.98
CA PRO A 293 22.15 -18.07 8.31
C PRO A 293 22.37 -19.59 8.44
N THR A 294 23.32 -19.96 9.28
CA THR A 294 23.69 -21.32 9.72
C THR A 294 23.66 -21.42 11.25
N LYS A 295 23.71 -22.63 11.84
CA LYS A 295 23.77 -22.80 13.31
C LYS A 295 24.96 -22.02 13.93
N GLU A 296 26.12 -21.99 13.28
CA GLU A 296 27.29 -21.21 13.72
C GLU A 296 27.08 -19.68 13.70
N SER A 297 26.10 -19.19 12.92
CA SER A 297 25.78 -17.76 12.84
C SER A 297 24.78 -17.30 13.90
N GLU A 298 24.25 -18.19 14.75
CA GLU A 298 23.30 -17.85 15.82
C GLU A 298 23.74 -16.68 16.74
N PRO A 299 25.00 -16.58 17.21
CA PRO A 299 25.46 -15.38 17.92
C PRO A 299 25.46 -14.10 17.06
N LEU A 300 25.65 -14.20 15.73
CA LEU A 300 25.53 -13.07 14.80
C LEU A 300 24.06 -12.70 14.53
N ILE A 301 23.13 -13.66 14.58
CA ILE A 301 21.68 -13.40 14.54
C ILE A 301 21.24 -12.68 15.82
N ASN A 302 21.78 -13.06 16.97
CA ASN A 302 21.57 -12.36 18.23
C ASN A 302 22.18 -10.94 18.21
N ASP A 303 23.40 -10.73 17.70
CA ASP A 303 23.99 -9.38 17.54
C ASP A 303 23.18 -8.55 16.52
N PHE A 304 22.70 -9.14 15.41
CA PHE A 304 21.78 -8.52 14.43
C PHE A 304 20.47 -8.06 15.12
N ARG A 305 19.82 -8.93 15.90
CA ARG A 305 18.62 -8.61 16.68
C ARG A 305 18.86 -7.44 17.63
N ASP A 306 19.94 -7.49 18.41
CA ASP A 306 20.22 -6.52 19.45
C ASP A 306 20.65 -5.16 18.84
N HIS A 307 21.32 -5.15 17.68
CA HIS A 307 21.56 -3.95 16.85
C HIS A 307 20.26 -3.36 16.25
N ALA A 308 19.21 -4.16 16.05
CA ALA A 308 17.91 -3.68 15.56
C ALA A 308 17.19 -2.89 16.65
N LEU A 309 17.19 -3.47 17.84
CA LEU A 309 16.60 -2.89 19.04
C LEU A 309 17.35 -1.65 19.52
N ALA A 310 18.63 -1.51 19.17
CA ALA A 310 19.46 -0.37 19.52
C ALA A 310 19.11 0.94 18.79
N LYS A 311 18.47 0.92 17.61
CA LYS A 311 18.26 2.14 16.81
C LYS A 311 17.00 2.03 15.97
N ILE A 312 16.17 3.07 15.99
CA ILE A 312 15.10 3.24 14.99
C ILE A 312 15.76 3.36 13.60
N ARG A 313 15.54 2.34 12.79
CA ARG A 313 16.06 2.16 11.43
C ARG A 313 14.91 2.13 10.43
N ASP A 314 15.16 2.61 9.22
CA ASP A 314 14.21 2.58 8.12
C ASP A 314 14.20 1.22 7.38
N ILE A 315 13.49 1.15 6.26
CA ILE A 315 13.30 -0.06 5.45
C ILE A 315 14.55 -0.53 4.68
N GLU A 316 15.61 0.29 4.60
CA GLU A 316 16.85 -0.03 3.88
C GLU A 316 17.96 -0.43 4.87
N ASP A 317 17.99 0.21 6.05
CA ASP A 317 18.88 -0.11 7.18
C ASP A 317 18.65 -1.53 7.81
N LEU A 318 17.62 -2.30 7.41
CA LEU A 318 17.09 -3.47 8.16
C LEU A 318 17.23 -4.87 7.50
N GLY A 319 18.07 -5.04 6.47
CA GLY A 319 18.04 -6.21 5.56
C GLY A 319 18.57 -7.60 6.01
N SER A 320 19.17 -7.74 7.20
CA SER A 320 20.15 -8.81 7.54
C SER A 320 19.97 -9.78 8.75
N LEU A 321 19.77 -9.50 10.08
CA LEU A 321 18.60 -7.70 12.01
C LEU A 321 17.09 -7.80 12.64
N GLY A 322 16.84 -8.69 13.63
CA GLY A 322 15.50 -8.99 14.23
C GLY A 322 15.43 -10.43 14.82
N LYS A 323 14.46 -10.86 15.66
CA LYS A 323 13.25 -10.22 16.26
C LYS A 323 13.30 -10.26 17.82
N LYS A 324 12.80 -9.22 18.53
CA LYS A 324 12.15 -9.23 19.89
C LYS A 324 11.68 -7.77 20.22
N LEU A 325 10.54 -7.31 19.67
CA LEU A 325 10.23 -5.89 19.35
C LEU A 325 8.89 -5.35 19.89
N GLY A 326 8.69 -4.01 19.88
CA GLY A 326 7.48 -3.34 20.40
C GLY A 326 6.58 -2.64 19.36
N ILE A 327 7.16 -2.01 18.32
CA ILE A 327 6.41 -1.48 17.16
C ILE A 327 6.93 -2.16 15.89
N VAL A 328 6.01 -2.56 15.02
CA VAL A 328 6.31 -3.14 13.71
C VAL A 328 5.62 -2.31 12.62
N THR A 329 6.39 -1.74 11.70
CA THR A 329 5.86 -1.05 10.51
C THR A 329 5.80 -1.99 9.31
N LEU A 330 4.73 -1.92 8.50
CA LEU A 330 4.59 -2.75 7.30
C LEU A 330 3.70 -2.11 6.22
N PRO A 331 3.92 -2.38 4.91
CA PRO A 331 3.06 -1.88 3.83
C PRO A 331 1.73 -2.64 3.73
N TYR A 332 0.70 -2.00 3.14
CA TYR A 332 -0.66 -2.55 2.97
C TYR A 332 -0.73 -4.04 2.55
N PRO A 333 0.02 -4.54 1.53
CA PRO A 333 -0.10 -5.93 1.12
C PRO A 333 0.30 -6.95 2.20
N LEU A 334 1.30 -6.63 3.04
CA LEU A 334 1.76 -7.53 4.11
C LEU A 334 0.78 -7.57 5.30
N LEU A 335 -0.08 -6.56 5.47
CA LEU A 335 -1.15 -6.59 6.46
C LEU A 335 -2.39 -7.31 5.91
N LEU A 336 -2.79 -6.95 4.68
CA LEU A 336 -4.06 -7.35 4.10
C LEU A 336 -4.05 -8.79 3.57
N GLN A 337 -2.93 -9.27 3.01
CA GLN A 337 -2.83 -10.66 2.54
C GLN A 337 -2.55 -11.60 3.70
N ARG A 338 -3.55 -12.41 4.09
CA ARG A 338 -3.42 -13.46 5.11
C ARG A 338 -2.18 -14.34 4.95
N SER A 339 -1.93 -14.84 3.74
CA SER A 339 -0.75 -15.67 3.43
C SER A 339 0.59 -14.95 3.61
N ALA A 340 0.62 -13.62 3.53
CA ALA A 340 1.80 -12.82 3.86
C ALA A 340 1.98 -12.66 5.38
N ARG A 341 0.89 -12.53 6.15
CA ARG A 341 0.94 -12.56 7.64
C ARG A 341 1.45 -13.91 8.14
N GLU A 342 0.88 -14.99 7.63
CA GLU A 342 1.25 -16.38 7.96
C GLU A 342 2.74 -16.63 7.63
N ALA A 343 3.20 -16.28 6.42
CA ALA A 343 4.60 -16.47 6.00
C ALA A 343 5.64 -15.60 6.75
N LEU A 344 5.21 -14.60 7.51
CA LEU A 344 6.08 -13.75 8.34
C LEU A 344 5.99 -14.07 9.85
N GLY A 345 5.12 -15.01 10.23
CA GLY A 345 4.79 -15.29 11.63
C GLY A 345 4.23 -14.05 12.33
N ILE A 346 3.23 -13.40 11.71
CA ILE A 346 2.52 -12.23 12.25
C ILE A 346 1.15 -12.69 12.75
N SER A 347 1.04 -12.85 14.07
CA SER A 347 -0.25 -12.85 14.77
C SER A 347 -0.72 -11.42 14.95
N LEU A 348 -2.01 -11.16 14.68
CA LEU A 348 -2.68 -9.91 15.06
C LEU A 348 -3.42 -10.02 16.40
N ARG A 349 -3.53 -11.24 16.93
CA ARG A 349 -4.27 -11.54 18.15
C ARG A 349 -3.77 -10.73 19.34
N ASP A 350 -4.70 -10.10 20.06
CA ASP A 350 -4.42 -9.32 21.28
C ASP A 350 -3.39 -8.19 21.06
N HIS A 351 -3.27 -7.70 19.81
CA HIS A 351 -2.38 -6.62 19.38
C HIS A 351 -3.14 -5.48 18.69
N ILE A 352 -2.49 -4.33 18.49
CA ILE A 352 -3.10 -3.13 17.90
C ILE A 352 -2.70 -2.98 16.44
N VAL A 353 -3.64 -2.59 15.58
CA VAL A 353 -3.40 -2.27 14.17
C VAL A 353 -3.75 -0.81 13.90
N ILE A 354 -2.82 -0.06 13.31
CA ILE A 354 -3.02 1.34 12.89
C ILE A 354 -2.76 1.40 11.38
N ILE A 355 -3.69 1.97 10.63
CA ILE A 355 -3.62 2.13 9.17
C ILE A 355 -3.68 3.63 8.85
N ASP A 356 -2.57 4.18 8.34
CA ASP A 356 -2.46 5.59 7.97
C ASP A 356 -2.51 5.79 6.44
N GLU A 357 -3.19 6.85 6.00
CA GLU A 357 -3.76 7.07 4.65
C GLU A 357 -4.82 6.03 4.25
N ALA A 358 -5.67 5.68 5.22
CA ALA A 358 -6.78 4.74 5.10
C ALA A 358 -7.88 5.16 4.09
N HIS A 359 -7.83 6.36 3.51
CA HIS A 359 -8.82 6.83 2.53
C HIS A 359 -8.87 6.03 1.21
N ASN A 360 -7.84 5.20 0.99
CA ASN A 360 -7.73 4.27 -0.12
C ASN A 360 -7.95 2.80 0.30
N LEU A 361 -8.25 2.51 1.57
CA LEU A 361 -8.20 1.14 2.12
C LEU A 361 -9.15 0.18 1.38
N MET A 362 -10.41 0.58 1.14
CA MET A 362 -11.38 -0.23 0.41
C MET A 362 -10.93 -0.52 -1.03
N ASP A 363 -10.40 0.50 -1.72
CA ASP A 363 -9.92 0.38 -3.10
C ASP A 363 -8.60 -0.42 -3.18
N ALA A 364 -7.76 -0.39 -2.14
CA ALA A 364 -6.57 -1.22 -2.00
C ALA A 364 -6.89 -2.69 -1.74
N ILE A 365 -7.85 -3.00 -0.84
CA ILE A 365 -8.35 -4.36 -0.63
C ILE A 365 -8.94 -4.89 -1.93
N ALA A 366 -9.82 -4.12 -2.58
CA ALA A 366 -10.40 -4.49 -3.86
C ALA A 366 -9.33 -4.72 -4.94
N GLY A 367 -8.27 -3.90 -4.98
CA GLY A 367 -7.13 -4.07 -5.89
C GLY A 367 -6.29 -5.32 -5.62
N ILE A 368 -6.00 -5.63 -4.35
CA ILE A 368 -5.20 -6.79 -3.93
C ILE A 368 -5.89 -8.13 -4.26
N TYR A 369 -7.23 -8.17 -4.19
CA TYR A 369 -8.04 -9.37 -4.45
C TYR A 369 -8.71 -9.38 -5.84
N SER A 370 -8.45 -8.37 -6.69
CA SER A 370 -8.84 -8.38 -8.10
C SER A 370 -7.71 -8.92 -8.98
N VAL A 371 -8.03 -9.72 -9.99
CA VAL A 371 -7.05 -10.33 -10.90
C VAL A 371 -7.48 -10.13 -12.35
N SER A 372 -6.54 -9.74 -13.22
CA SER A 372 -6.74 -9.61 -14.67
C SER A 372 -5.79 -10.52 -15.45
N VAL A 373 -6.28 -11.09 -16.54
CA VAL A 373 -5.47 -11.81 -17.55
C VAL A 373 -5.85 -11.34 -18.95
N THR A 374 -4.85 -11.18 -19.83
CA THR A 374 -5.07 -10.84 -21.25
C THR A 374 -5.22 -12.12 -22.08
N LEU A 375 -5.91 -12.04 -23.22
CA LEU A 375 -6.00 -13.14 -24.18
C LEU A 375 -4.60 -13.68 -24.57
N GLU A 376 -3.64 -12.78 -24.79
CA GLU A 376 -2.24 -13.12 -25.10
C GLU A 376 -1.58 -13.94 -23.97
N GLN A 377 -1.77 -13.53 -22.71
CA GLN A 377 -1.22 -14.24 -21.55
C GLN A 377 -1.79 -15.66 -21.42
N VAL A 378 -3.10 -15.83 -21.60
CA VAL A 378 -3.71 -17.18 -21.54
C VAL A 378 -3.26 -18.03 -22.73
N GLN A 379 -3.14 -17.46 -23.93
CA GLN A 379 -2.59 -18.14 -25.11
C GLN A 379 -1.11 -18.53 -24.93
N GLN A 380 -0.29 -17.66 -24.33
CA GLN A 380 1.11 -17.96 -24.01
C GLN A 380 1.21 -19.08 -22.99
N ALA A 381 0.51 -18.99 -21.84
CA ALA A 381 0.52 -20.02 -20.81
C ALA A 381 0.05 -21.39 -21.34
N ARG A 382 -1.01 -21.41 -22.17
CA ARG A 382 -1.49 -22.59 -22.89
C ARG A 382 -0.42 -23.18 -23.81
N THR A 383 0.31 -22.34 -24.54
CA THR A 383 1.37 -22.76 -25.45
C THR A 383 2.58 -23.32 -24.70
N GLN A 384 3.03 -22.63 -23.65
CA GLN A 384 4.12 -23.10 -22.76
C GLN A 384 3.78 -24.46 -22.14
N LEU A 385 2.56 -24.61 -21.58
CA LEU A 385 2.07 -25.88 -21.04
C LEU A 385 1.99 -26.99 -22.09
N THR A 386 1.57 -26.68 -23.32
CA THR A 386 1.48 -27.66 -24.41
C THR A 386 2.87 -28.18 -24.81
N VAL A 387 3.85 -27.27 -24.92
CA VAL A 387 5.25 -27.62 -25.23
C VAL A 387 5.88 -28.47 -24.11
N TYR A 388 5.66 -28.08 -22.85
CA TYR A 388 6.09 -28.86 -21.69
C TYR A 388 5.45 -30.26 -21.66
N LEU A 389 4.13 -30.34 -21.82
CA LEU A 389 3.38 -31.60 -21.84
C LEU A 389 3.81 -32.51 -23.00
N GLN A 390 4.20 -31.95 -24.17
CA GLN A 390 4.73 -32.73 -25.29
C GLN A 390 6.09 -33.36 -24.97
N LYS A 391 7.05 -32.58 -24.43
CA LYS A 391 8.40 -33.07 -24.06
C LYS A 391 8.33 -34.13 -22.95
N PHE A 392 7.58 -33.85 -21.88
CA PHE A 392 7.58 -34.69 -20.67
C PHE A 392 6.46 -35.75 -20.65
N ARG A 393 5.65 -35.89 -21.72
CA ARG A 393 4.51 -36.82 -21.84
C ARG A 393 4.77 -38.25 -21.35
N ASN A 394 5.98 -38.74 -21.57
CA ASN A 394 6.42 -40.11 -21.28
C ASN A 394 7.28 -40.21 -19.99
N LYS A 395 7.69 -39.08 -19.41
CA LYS A 395 8.41 -39.02 -18.11
C LYS A 395 7.45 -38.77 -16.93
N LEU A 396 6.27 -38.20 -17.17
CA LEU A 396 5.27 -37.90 -16.12
C LEU A 396 4.39 -39.10 -15.76
N LYS A 397 4.23 -39.37 -14.46
CA LYS A 397 3.21 -40.31 -13.95
C LYS A 397 1.79 -39.87 -14.36
N GLY A 398 0.87 -40.85 -14.37
CA GLY A 398 -0.50 -40.69 -14.84
C GLY A 398 -1.28 -39.54 -14.17
N LYS A 399 -1.19 -39.40 -12.84
CA LYS A 399 -1.88 -38.34 -12.08
C LYS A 399 -1.40 -36.95 -12.51
N ASN A 400 -0.10 -36.69 -12.48
CA ASN A 400 0.51 -35.43 -12.95
C ASN A 400 0.07 -35.07 -14.37
N ARG A 401 0.11 -36.06 -15.29
CA ARG A 401 -0.32 -35.88 -16.68
C ARG A 401 -1.82 -35.54 -16.81
N VAL A 402 -2.68 -36.05 -15.93
CA VAL A 402 -4.11 -35.69 -15.87
C VAL A 402 -4.30 -34.24 -15.42
N TYR A 403 -3.64 -33.79 -14.34
CA TYR A 403 -3.77 -32.40 -13.86
C TYR A 403 -3.21 -31.37 -14.85
N VAL A 404 -2.06 -31.65 -15.49
CA VAL A 404 -1.53 -30.77 -16.55
C VAL A 404 -2.50 -30.71 -17.73
N ALA A 405 -3.12 -31.83 -18.13
CA ALA A 405 -4.13 -31.85 -19.19
C ALA A 405 -5.47 -31.18 -18.78
N GLN A 406 -5.87 -31.25 -17.50
CA GLN A 406 -6.99 -30.48 -16.95
C GLN A 406 -6.73 -28.97 -17.03
N THR A 407 -5.52 -28.54 -16.63
CA THR A 407 -5.08 -27.13 -16.74
C THR A 407 -5.20 -26.65 -18.19
N VAL A 408 -4.63 -27.37 -19.15
CA VAL A 408 -4.70 -27.02 -20.58
C VAL A 408 -6.15 -26.97 -21.09
N ARG A 409 -7.06 -27.87 -20.64
CA ARG A 409 -8.48 -27.83 -21.01
C ARG A 409 -9.19 -26.57 -20.50
N ILE A 410 -8.89 -26.10 -19.29
CA ILE A 410 -9.45 -24.83 -18.76
C ILE A 410 -8.92 -23.65 -19.59
N LEU A 411 -7.63 -23.62 -19.93
CA LEU A 411 -7.06 -22.52 -20.73
C LEU A 411 -7.63 -22.52 -22.15
N ASP A 412 -7.85 -23.69 -22.76
CA ASP A 412 -8.59 -23.83 -24.03
C ASP A 412 -9.99 -23.20 -23.95
N SER A 413 -10.71 -23.37 -22.82
CA SER A 413 -12.04 -22.80 -22.58
C SER A 413 -12.00 -21.27 -22.45
N ILE A 414 -11.07 -20.75 -21.63
CA ILE A 414 -10.88 -19.31 -21.44
C ILE A 414 -10.49 -18.62 -22.75
N VAL A 415 -9.59 -19.22 -23.55
CA VAL A 415 -9.18 -18.70 -24.86
C VAL A 415 -10.36 -18.69 -25.84
N ALA A 416 -11.14 -19.77 -25.92
CA ALA A 416 -12.32 -19.83 -26.80
C ALA A 416 -13.36 -18.77 -26.40
N TYR A 417 -13.62 -18.60 -25.10
CA TYR A 417 -14.53 -17.58 -24.58
C TYR A 417 -14.07 -16.15 -24.95
N LEU A 418 -12.79 -15.84 -24.74
CA LEU A 418 -12.22 -14.53 -25.06
C LEU A 418 -12.15 -14.26 -26.57
N GLN A 419 -11.96 -15.28 -27.40
CA GLN A 419 -12.03 -15.16 -28.86
C GLN A 419 -13.47 -14.89 -29.34
N ILE A 420 -14.47 -15.55 -28.75
CA ILE A 420 -15.90 -15.27 -29.01
C ILE A 420 -16.27 -13.84 -28.58
N ILE A 421 -15.72 -13.34 -27.47
CA ILE A 421 -15.90 -11.94 -27.07
C ILE A 421 -15.21 -10.99 -28.05
N HIS A 422 -13.95 -11.25 -28.42
CA HIS A 422 -13.18 -10.40 -29.32
C HIS A 422 -13.90 -10.19 -30.68
N ALA A 423 -14.51 -11.25 -31.21
CA ALA A 423 -15.22 -11.23 -32.49
C ALA A 423 -16.58 -10.49 -32.49
N LYS A 424 -17.13 -10.08 -31.33
CA LYS A 424 -18.43 -9.37 -31.26
C LYS A 424 -18.28 -7.86 -31.48
N PRO A 425 -18.81 -7.26 -32.56
CA PRO A 425 -18.79 -5.80 -32.70
C PRO A 425 -19.71 -5.11 -31.67
N GLY A 426 -19.37 -3.89 -31.26
CA GLY A 426 -20.29 -2.96 -30.57
C GLY A 426 -20.31 -2.94 -29.04
N MET A 427 -19.56 -3.80 -28.33
CA MET A 427 -19.40 -3.70 -26.87
C MET A 427 -17.91 -3.67 -26.49
N SER A 428 -17.51 -2.63 -25.75
CA SER A 428 -16.15 -2.45 -25.22
C SER A 428 -15.95 -3.15 -23.88
N ASP A 429 -16.94 -3.13 -22.99
CA ASP A 429 -16.92 -3.83 -21.71
C ASP A 429 -18.24 -4.57 -21.41
N GLY A 430 -18.20 -5.50 -20.45
CA GLY A 430 -19.39 -6.25 -20.05
C GLY A 430 -19.16 -7.21 -18.89
N LEU A 431 -20.27 -7.64 -18.27
CA LEU A 431 -20.27 -8.71 -17.27
C LEU A 431 -20.04 -10.08 -17.92
N VAL A 432 -19.35 -10.95 -17.19
CA VAL A 432 -19.09 -12.34 -17.56
C VAL A 432 -19.72 -13.26 -16.51
N ASP A 433 -20.44 -14.28 -16.98
CA ASP A 433 -20.89 -15.38 -16.13
C ASP A 433 -19.84 -16.50 -16.10
N MET A 434 -19.54 -17.01 -14.91
CA MET A 434 -18.57 -18.10 -14.70
C MET A 434 -18.97 -19.36 -15.48
N VAL A 435 -20.28 -19.66 -15.59
CA VAL A 435 -20.77 -20.80 -16.38
C VAL A 435 -20.32 -20.69 -17.85
N SER A 436 -20.25 -19.47 -18.39
CA SER A 436 -19.81 -19.22 -19.76
C SER A 436 -18.29 -19.26 -19.97
N ILE A 437 -17.49 -19.10 -18.91
CA ILE A 437 -16.04 -19.39 -18.93
C ILE A 437 -15.80 -20.91 -18.92
N MET A 438 -16.56 -21.63 -18.09
CA MET A 438 -16.38 -23.06 -17.82
C MET A 438 -17.10 -23.99 -18.80
N SER A 439 -17.80 -23.45 -19.81
CA SER A 439 -18.63 -24.22 -20.73
C SER A 439 -17.81 -24.97 -21.80
N GLY A 440 -17.82 -26.30 -21.73
CA GLY A 440 -17.36 -27.19 -22.81
C GLY A 440 -16.27 -28.18 -22.40
N LYS A 441 -16.03 -29.21 -23.24
CA LYS A 441 -14.98 -30.24 -23.08
C LYS A 441 -14.88 -30.91 -21.69
N GLY A 442 -15.97 -30.93 -20.91
CA GLY A 442 -15.98 -31.44 -19.52
C GLY A 442 -15.07 -30.64 -18.58
N VAL A 443 -15.03 -29.32 -18.75
CA VAL A 443 -14.27 -28.37 -17.90
C VAL A 443 -15.04 -28.04 -16.62
N ASP A 444 -16.35 -27.97 -16.70
CA ASP A 444 -17.33 -27.91 -15.61
C ASP A 444 -17.14 -29.04 -14.57
N GLN A 445 -16.68 -30.21 -15.01
CA GLN A 445 -16.42 -31.38 -14.15
C GLN A 445 -15.02 -31.36 -13.49
N ILE A 446 -14.21 -30.31 -13.68
CA ILE A 446 -12.86 -30.22 -13.10
C ILE A 446 -12.94 -29.53 -11.74
N ASN A 447 -12.55 -30.26 -10.69
CA ASN A 447 -12.44 -29.70 -9.34
C ASN A 447 -11.28 -28.69 -9.28
N ILE A 448 -11.61 -27.40 -9.36
CA ILE A 448 -10.64 -26.28 -9.37
C ILE A 448 -9.79 -26.26 -8.08
N TYR A 449 -10.36 -26.63 -6.93
CA TYR A 449 -9.62 -26.69 -5.66
C TYR A 449 -8.49 -27.70 -5.71
N LYS A 450 -8.79 -28.98 -6.00
CA LYS A 450 -7.76 -30.03 -6.13
C LYS A 450 -6.75 -29.73 -7.24
N LEU A 451 -7.18 -29.06 -8.32
CA LEU A 451 -6.26 -28.61 -9.37
C LEU A 451 -5.33 -27.50 -8.88
N ASN A 452 -5.82 -26.50 -8.15
CA ASN A 452 -4.95 -25.44 -7.62
C ASN A 452 -3.98 -25.97 -6.56
N THR A 453 -4.41 -26.85 -5.65
CA THR A 453 -3.52 -27.53 -4.69
C THR A 453 -2.35 -28.19 -5.43
N TYR A 454 -2.65 -28.99 -6.46
CA TYR A 454 -1.63 -29.56 -7.34
C TYR A 454 -0.73 -28.50 -8.00
N LEU A 455 -1.28 -27.41 -8.54
CA LEU A 455 -0.49 -26.36 -9.20
C LEU A 455 0.46 -25.63 -8.22
N GLN A 456 0.06 -25.46 -6.96
CA GLN A 456 0.89 -24.86 -5.90
C GLN A 456 2.01 -25.82 -5.46
N GLU A 457 1.65 -27.05 -5.08
CA GLU A 457 2.59 -28.04 -4.52
C GLU A 457 3.61 -28.53 -5.56
N SER A 458 3.15 -28.90 -6.76
CA SER A 458 4.03 -29.33 -7.86
C SER A 458 4.83 -28.18 -8.49
N ARG A 459 4.51 -26.92 -8.13
CA ARG A 459 5.15 -25.70 -8.60
C ARG A 459 5.20 -25.59 -10.13
N LEU A 460 4.16 -26.10 -10.81
CA LEU A 460 4.11 -26.26 -12.27
C LEU A 460 4.52 -24.99 -13.03
N ALA A 461 4.09 -23.81 -12.57
CA ALA A 461 4.42 -22.53 -13.19
C ALA A 461 5.94 -22.29 -13.32
N ARG A 462 6.75 -22.69 -12.33
CA ARG A 462 8.22 -22.57 -12.37
C ARG A 462 8.84 -23.58 -13.33
N LYS A 463 8.45 -24.86 -13.23
CA LYS A 463 9.01 -25.96 -14.04
C LYS A 463 8.67 -25.80 -15.53
N VAL A 464 7.48 -25.29 -15.86
CA VAL A 464 7.07 -24.95 -17.23
C VAL A 464 7.87 -23.75 -17.77
N ASP A 465 7.91 -22.63 -17.06
CA ASP A 465 8.50 -21.40 -17.55
C ASP A 465 10.02 -21.53 -17.74
N GLY A 466 10.72 -22.12 -16.76
CA GLY A 466 12.14 -22.44 -16.84
C GLY A 466 12.49 -23.38 -17.99
N TYR A 467 11.68 -24.43 -18.23
CA TYR A 467 11.87 -25.27 -19.41
C TYR A 467 11.63 -24.51 -20.72
N THR A 468 10.66 -23.59 -20.77
CA THR A 468 10.45 -22.78 -21.99
C THR A 468 11.58 -21.79 -22.25
N ALA A 469 12.19 -21.21 -21.22
CA ALA A 469 13.41 -20.40 -21.38
C ALA A 469 14.58 -21.23 -21.92
N TYR A 470 14.82 -22.42 -21.35
CA TYR A 470 15.82 -23.37 -21.86
C TYR A 470 15.55 -23.79 -23.32
N ALA A 471 14.28 -24.01 -23.69
CA ALA A 471 13.86 -24.36 -25.04
C ALA A 471 13.94 -23.18 -26.05
N GLU A 472 13.86 -21.92 -25.58
CA GLU A 472 14.16 -20.74 -26.40
C GLU A 472 15.68 -20.54 -26.57
N GLU A 473 16.49 -20.72 -25.51
CA GLU A 473 17.95 -20.58 -25.57
C GLU A 473 18.62 -21.64 -26.46
N THR A 474 18.18 -22.90 -26.37
CA THR A 474 18.69 -23.99 -27.23
C THR A 474 18.37 -23.74 -28.70
N LYS A 475 17.11 -23.42 -29.04
CA LYS A 475 16.73 -23.06 -30.43
C LYS A 475 17.49 -21.84 -30.96
N ASN A 476 17.74 -20.84 -30.13
CA ASN A 476 18.54 -19.69 -30.54
C ASN A 476 20.00 -20.08 -30.84
N LYS A 477 20.60 -21.02 -30.09
CA LYS A 477 21.94 -21.57 -30.39
C LYS A 477 21.96 -22.30 -31.73
N ASP A 478 20.95 -23.10 -32.05
CA ASP A 478 20.86 -23.80 -33.35
C ASP A 478 20.76 -22.83 -34.54
N VAL A 479 20.05 -21.70 -34.38
CA VAL A 479 19.89 -20.67 -35.43
C VAL A 479 21.16 -19.82 -35.62
N MET A 480 22.05 -19.72 -34.63
CA MET A 480 23.27 -18.91 -34.69
C MET A 480 24.31 -19.38 -35.74
N VAL A 481 24.12 -20.54 -36.37
CA VAL A 481 25.00 -21.03 -37.45
C VAL A 481 24.90 -20.17 -38.73
N SER A 482 23.79 -19.45 -38.95
CA SER A 482 23.52 -18.79 -40.25
C SER A 482 23.75 -17.28 -40.32
N THR A 483 23.46 -16.49 -39.27
CA THR A 483 23.50 -15.01 -39.35
C THR A 483 24.12 -14.33 -38.13
N LYS A 484 25.20 -13.57 -38.33
CA LYS A 484 25.87 -12.77 -37.28
C LYS A 484 25.20 -11.41 -37.03
N GLN A 485 24.09 -11.38 -36.29
CA GLN A 485 23.69 -10.19 -35.53
C GLN A 485 23.20 -10.56 -34.13
N VAL A 486 23.92 -10.11 -33.11
CA VAL A 486 23.64 -10.43 -31.70
C VAL A 486 22.89 -9.28 -31.05
N VAL A 487 21.57 -9.33 -31.06
CA VAL A 487 20.73 -8.54 -30.14
C VAL A 487 20.60 -9.35 -28.84
N LYS A 488 21.41 -9.03 -27.83
CA LYS A 488 21.26 -9.59 -26.48
C LYS A 488 19.99 -9.06 -25.82
N LYS A 489 18.83 -9.69 -26.10
CA LYS A 489 17.71 -9.65 -25.15
C LYS A 489 18.17 -10.44 -23.91
N GLY A 490 18.18 -9.77 -22.76
CA GLY A 490 18.51 -10.41 -21.49
C GLY A 490 17.45 -11.43 -21.07
N PRO A 491 17.76 -12.29 -20.07
CA PRO A 491 16.78 -13.22 -19.50
C PRO A 491 15.52 -12.48 -19.05
N ARG A 492 14.35 -13.01 -19.44
CA ARG A 492 13.02 -12.45 -19.13
C ARG A 492 12.69 -12.64 -17.65
N HIS A 493 13.23 -11.78 -16.79
CA HIS A 493 12.96 -11.76 -15.35
C HIS A 493 11.59 -11.16 -14.98
N ASN A 494 10.54 -11.64 -15.65
CA ASN A 494 9.15 -11.37 -15.33
C ASN A 494 8.54 -12.55 -14.56
N VAL A 495 7.33 -12.34 -14.02
CA VAL A 495 6.57 -13.42 -13.38
C VAL A 495 6.19 -14.47 -14.45
N PRO A 496 6.36 -15.79 -14.20
CA PRO A 496 5.85 -16.83 -15.08
C PRO A 496 4.39 -16.60 -15.45
N VAL A 497 4.05 -16.61 -16.74
CA VAL A 497 2.70 -16.24 -17.20
C VAL A 497 1.64 -17.20 -16.64
N LEU A 498 2.00 -18.47 -16.45
CA LEU A 498 1.14 -19.45 -15.79
C LEU A 498 0.84 -19.11 -14.31
N MET A 499 1.68 -18.35 -13.61
CA MET A 499 1.42 -17.93 -12.22
C MET A 499 0.33 -16.85 -12.15
N HIS A 500 0.32 -15.89 -13.07
CA HIS A 500 -0.79 -14.93 -13.20
C HIS A 500 -2.10 -15.64 -13.57
N VAL A 501 -2.03 -16.59 -14.50
CA VAL A 501 -3.18 -17.42 -14.88
C VAL A 501 -3.66 -18.28 -13.71
N GLN A 502 -2.77 -18.85 -12.89
CA GLN A 502 -3.14 -19.59 -11.68
C GLN A 502 -3.82 -18.71 -10.63
N ALA A 503 -3.35 -17.48 -10.42
CA ALA A 503 -4.03 -16.51 -9.56
C ALA A 503 -5.44 -16.17 -10.07
N PHE A 504 -5.64 -16.13 -11.39
CA PHE A 504 -6.96 -15.99 -11.99
C PHE A 504 -7.83 -17.26 -11.81
N LEU A 505 -7.26 -18.46 -11.95
CA LEU A 505 -7.98 -19.73 -11.67
C LEU A 505 -8.44 -19.83 -10.20
N LEU A 506 -7.66 -19.29 -9.25
CA LEU A 506 -8.09 -19.13 -7.87
C LEU A 506 -9.31 -18.22 -7.74
N SER A 507 -9.34 -17.08 -8.46
CA SER A 507 -10.49 -16.17 -8.41
C SER A 507 -11.81 -16.79 -8.91
N LEU A 508 -11.75 -17.84 -9.75
CA LEU A 508 -12.94 -18.64 -10.15
C LEU A 508 -13.60 -19.38 -8.98
N MET A 509 -12.91 -19.55 -7.85
CA MET A 509 -13.51 -20.14 -6.64
C MET A 509 -14.23 -19.13 -5.74
N ASN A 510 -14.06 -17.82 -5.97
CA ASN A 510 -14.60 -16.81 -5.07
C ASN A 510 -16.14 -16.70 -5.20
N PRO A 511 -16.89 -16.57 -4.10
CA PRO A 511 -18.34 -16.41 -4.14
C PRO A 511 -18.81 -15.24 -5.03
N SER A 512 -19.83 -15.48 -5.87
CA SER A 512 -20.44 -14.43 -6.71
C SER A 512 -21.20 -13.35 -5.91
N THR A 513 -21.31 -13.51 -4.60
CA THR A 513 -21.74 -12.51 -3.62
C THR A 513 -20.64 -11.51 -3.27
N GLU A 514 -19.38 -11.88 -3.38
CA GLU A 514 -18.20 -11.09 -3.00
C GLU A 514 -17.57 -10.38 -4.19
N GLY A 515 -17.64 -10.97 -5.39
CA GLY A 515 -17.10 -10.39 -6.61
C GLY A 515 -17.78 -10.84 -7.91
N ARG A 516 -17.32 -10.28 -9.03
CA ARG A 516 -17.86 -10.54 -10.39
C ARG A 516 -16.75 -10.57 -11.43
N PHE A 517 -17.00 -11.25 -12.54
CA PHE A 517 -16.14 -11.27 -13.71
C PHE A 517 -16.60 -10.25 -14.75
N PHE A 518 -15.63 -9.65 -15.43
CA PHE A 518 -15.80 -8.65 -16.46
C PHE A 518 -14.88 -8.95 -17.64
N TYR A 519 -15.30 -8.56 -18.84
CA TYR A 519 -14.40 -8.40 -19.97
C TYR A 519 -14.22 -6.92 -20.29
N SER A 520 -13.05 -6.58 -20.83
CA SER A 520 -12.79 -5.27 -21.44
C SER A 520 -11.95 -5.46 -22.71
N ARG A 521 -12.25 -4.68 -23.74
CA ARG A 521 -11.54 -4.63 -25.02
C ARG A 521 -10.97 -3.23 -25.21
N GLU A 522 -9.65 -3.16 -25.37
CA GLU A 522 -8.99 -1.96 -25.86
C GLU A 522 -8.93 -1.99 -27.40
N GLU A 523 -9.04 -0.84 -28.05
CA GLU A 523 -9.45 -0.78 -29.47
C GLU A 523 -8.45 -1.36 -30.47
N ASP A 524 -7.16 -1.43 -30.13
CA ASP A 524 -6.07 -1.82 -31.06
C ASP A 524 -5.31 -3.13 -30.75
N THR A 525 -5.35 -3.69 -29.52
CA THR A 525 -4.39 -4.77 -29.15
C THR A 525 -4.91 -5.97 -28.37
N SER A 526 -5.76 -5.82 -27.33
CA SER A 526 -6.12 -6.99 -26.50
C SER A 526 -7.54 -7.00 -25.93
N THR A 527 -8.07 -8.21 -25.77
CA THR A 527 -9.23 -8.50 -24.92
C THR A 527 -8.74 -9.02 -23.58
N THR A 528 -9.28 -8.49 -22.50
CA THR A 528 -8.91 -8.81 -21.11
C THR A 528 -10.08 -9.44 -20.37
N LEU A 529 -9.78 -10.37 -19.46
CA LEU A 529 -10.71 -10.98 -18.52
C LEU A 529 -10.30 -10.58 -17.11
N ARG A 530 -11.24 -10.06 -16.31
CA ARG A 530 -10.94 -9.49 -15.00
C ARG A 530 -11.95 -9.94 -13.95
N TYR A 531 -11.46 -10.50 -12.86
CA TYR A 531 -12.21 -10.61 -11.61
C TYR A 531 -12.13 -9.28 -10.85
N MET A 532 -13.27 -8.80 -10.34
CA MET A 532 -13.33 -7.69 -9.41
C MET A 532 -13.99 -8.12 -8.10
N LEU A 533 -13.31 -7.90 -6.98
CA LEU A 533 -13.94 -7.91 -5.68
C LEU A 533 -14.88 -6.69 -5.55
N LEU A 534 -16.13 -6.94 -5.14
CA LEU A 534 -17.16 -5.93 -4.87
C LEU A 534 -17.30 -5.64 -3.37
N ASP A 535 -17.09 -6.63 -2.51
CA ASP A 535 -17.20 -6.48 -1.04
C ASP A 535 -15.86 -6.68 -0.32
N PRO A 536 -15.19 -5.61 0.17
CA PRO A 536 -13.97 -5.72 0.96
C PRO A 536 -14.20 -6.23 2.39
N THR A 537 -15.47 -6.33 2.85
CA THR A 537 -15.82 -6.65 4.25
C THR A 537 -15.11 -7.91 4.75
N PHE A 538 -15.19 -9.03 4.02
CA PHE A 538 -14.74 -10.34 4.52
C PHE A 538 -13.21 -10.42 4.70
N HIS A 539 -12.42 -9.86 3.78
CA HIS A 539 -10.96 -9.85 3.91
C HIS A 539 -10.47 -8.89 5.01
N PHE A 540 -11.20 -7.81 5.29
CA PHE A 540 -10.86 -6.91 6.39
C PHE A 540 -11.37 -7.39 7.75
N LYS A 541 -12.46 -8.16 7.76
CA LYS A 541 -13.10 -8.69 8.97
C LYS A 541 -12.14 -9.52 9.83
N GLU A 542 -11.32 -10.38 9.21
CA GLU A 542 -10.32 -11.20 9.92
C GLU A 542 -9.34 -10.35 10.73
N ILE A 543 -8.89 -9.21 10.19
CA ILE A 543 -7.98 -8.26 10.85
C ILE A 543 -8.65 -7.60 12.07
N VAL A 544 -9.95 -7.30 11.96
CA VAL A 544 -10.73 -6.60 12.99
C VAL A 544 -11.22 -7.54 14.10
N GLU A 545 -11.41 -8.83 13.82
CA GLU A 545 -11.76 -9.84 14.84
C GLU A 545 -10.53 -10.44 15.54
N GLU A 546 -9.35 -10.44 14.91
CA GLU A 546 -8.09 -10.80 15.58
C GLU A 546 -7.52 -9.66 16.44
N ALA A 547 -7.50 -8.42 15.94
CA ALA A 547 -6.86 -7.30 16.63
C ALA A 547 -7.65 -6.79 17.85
N ARG A 548 -6.93 -6.42 18.91
CA ARG A 548 -7.48 -5.81 20.14
C ARG A 548 -8.11 -4.44 19.86
N ALA A 549 -7.57 -3.68 18.92
CA ALA A 549 -8.13 -2.41 18.42
C ALA A 549 -7.59 -2.11 17.02
N VAL A 550 -8.39 -1.42 16.18
CA VAL A 550 -8.02 -1.06 14.81
C VAL A 550 -8.27 0.43 14.56
N VAL A 551 -7.24 1.19 14.22
CA VAL A 551 -7.35 2.63 13.95
C VAL A 551 -7.17 2.92 12.46
N LEU A 552 -8.19 3.45 11.81
CA LEU A 552 -8.19 3.93 10.43
C LEU A 552 -8.00 5.44 10.40
N ALA A 553 -6.82 5.91 10.01
CA ALA A 553 -6.46 7.32 9.98
C ALA A 553 -6.23 7.82 8.54
N GLY A 554 -6.69 9.03 8.23
CA GLY A 554 -6.49 9.63 6.90
C GLY A 554 -6.63 11.14 6.87
N GLY A 555 -6.04 11.77 5.85
CA GLY A 555 -6.17 13.22 5.63
C GLY A 555 -7.54 13.65 5.08
N THR A 556 -8.24 12.74 4.42
CA THR A 556 -9.52 12.98 3.72
C THR A 556 -10.43 11.74 3.83
N MET A 557 -10.89 11.43 5.04
CA MET A 557 -11.80 10.29 5.27
C MET A 557 -13.27 10.65 5.00
N SER A 558 -13.60 11.95 4.88
CA SER A 558 -14.94 12.43 4.55
C SER A 558 -15.40 11.94 3.16
N PRO A 559 -16.58 11.29 3.04
CA PRO A 559 -17.53 10.94 4.11
C PRO A 559 -17.20 9.61 4.82
N MET A 560 -17.21 9.61 6.15
CA MET A 560 -16.87 8.43 6.99
C MET A 560 -17.90 7.30 6.92
N SER A 561 -19.14 7.62 6.56
CA SER A 561 -20.24 6.66 6.45
C SER A 561 -19.95 5.53 5.45
N ASP A 562 -19.10 5.75 4.44
CA ASP A 562 -18.68 4.70 3.50
C ASP A 562 -18.01 3.51 4.25
N TYR A 563 -17.18 3.79 5.26
CA TYR A 563 -16.46 2.75 6.02
C TYR A 563 -17.43 1.98 6.93
N GLU A 564 -18.32 2.68 7.63
CA GLU A 564 -19.36 2.10 8.47
C GLU A 564 -20.30 1.20 7.65
N GLN A 565 -20.76 1.67 6.48
CA GLN A 565 -21.79 0.99 5.69
C GLN A 565 -21.25 -0.06 4.70
N HIS A 566 -19.96 -0.04 4.36
CA HIS A 566 -19.41 -0.90 3.30
C HIS A 566 -18.20 -1.75 3.71
N LEU A 567 -17.46 -1.37 4.77
CA LEU A 567 -16.30 -2.12 5.27
C LEU A 567 -16.56 -2.75 6.65
N LEU A 568 -17.32 -2.06 7.51
CA LEU A 568 -17.56 -2.41 8.92
C LEU A 568 -19.02 -2.75 9.22
N SER A 569 -19.85 -3.01 8.20
CA SER A 569 -21.32 -3.11 8.29
C SER A 569 -21.85 -4.32 9.07
N TYR A 570 -20.98 -5.08 9.73
CA TYR A 570 -21.28 -6.21 10.60
C TYR A 570 -20.98 -5.91 12.08
N LEU A 571 -20.38 -4.75 12.38
CA LEU A 571 -20.15 -4.26 13.74
C LEU A 571 -21.34 -3.46 14.24
N GLU A 572 -21.57 -3.51 15.55
CA GLU A 572 -22.43 -2.55 16.22
C GLU A 572 -21.80 -1.14 16.19
N PRO A 573 -22.59 -0.06 16.05
CA PRO A 573 -22.11 1.31 16.20
C PRO A 573 -21.45 1.60 17.55
N SER A 574 -21.76 0.82 18.59
CA SER A 574 -21.14 0.87 19.92
C SER A 574 -19.62 0.61 19.89
N LYS A 575 -19.14 -0.17 18.90
CA LYS A 575 -17.73 -0.55 18.72
C LYS A 575 -16.96 0.38 17.77
N ILE A 576 -17.64 1.32 17.12
CA ILE A 576 -17.03 2.27 16.18
C ILE A 576 -16.86 3.63 16.88
N MET A 577 -15.68 4.25 16.75
CA MET A 577 -15.42 5.60 17.23
C MET A 577 -15.01 6.49 16.07
N THR A 578 -15.74 7.57 15.81
CA THR A 578 -15.43 8.52 14.73
C THR A 578 -14.91 9.85 15.27
N LEU A 579 -13.92 10.44 14.60
CA LEU A 579 -13.41 11.79 14.90
C LEU A 579 -13.02 12.50 13.60
N SER A 580 -13.56 13.69 13.37
CA SER A 580 -13.19 14.55 12.22
C SER A 580 -12.77 15.92 12.76
N CYS A 581 -11.45 16.12 12.81
CA CYS A 581 -10.78 17.31 13.36
C CYS A 581 -10.92 18.53 12.44
N GLY A 582 -10.81 19.72 13.03
CA GLY A 582 -10.60 20.96 12.28
C GLY A 582 -9.22 21.05 11.63
N HIS A 583 -8.95 22.14 10.92
CA HIS A 583 -7.61 22.47 10.41
C HIS A 583 -6.93 23.50 11.33
N VAL A 584 -5.60 23.48 11.40
CA VAL A 584 -4.81 24.46 12.18
C VAL A 584 -4.83 25.89 11.58
N ILE A 585 -5.24 26.08 10.32
CA ILE A 585 -5.23 27.42 9.70
C ILE A 585 -6.40 28.28 10.19
N PRO A 586 -6.23 29.61 10.30
CA PRO A 586 -7.36 30.51 10.48
C PRO A 586 -8.24 30.50 9.21
N PRO A 587 -9.58 30.69 9.32
CA PRO A 587 -10.46 30.76 8.15
C PRO A 587 -10.04 31.84 7.14
N SER A 588 -9.44 32.94 7.60
CA SER A 588 -8.92 34.01 6.74
C SER A 588 -7.72 33.61 5.87
N ASN A 589 -7.16 32.40 6.01
CA ASN A 589 -6.13 31.84 5.13
C ASN A 589 -6.68 30.89 4.05
N LEU A 590 -7.99 30.69 3.97
CA LEU A 590 -8.65 29.87 2.96
C LEU A 590 -9.79 30.61 2.27
N LEU A 591 -9.64 30.86 0.97
CA LEU A 591 -10.74 31.29 0.11
C LEU A 591 -11.27 30.07 -0.66
N ALA A 592 -12.39 29.48 -0.24
CA ALA A 592 -13.02 28.35 -0.92
C ALA A 592 -14.29 28.79 -1.66
N VAL A 593 -14.32 28.68 -3.00
CA VAL A 593 -15.40 29.24 -3.82
C VAL A 593 -15.96 28.23 -4.84
N PRO A 594 -17.28 27.93 -4.79
CA PRO A 594 -17.99 27.32 -5.90
C PRO A 594 -18.14 28.33 -7.05
N VAL A 595 -17.44 28.12 -8.17
CA VAL A 595 -17.56 28.95 -9.37
C VAL A 595 -18.68 28.37 -10.25
N MET A 596 -19.88 28.93 -10.12
CA MET A 596 -21.09 28.40 -10.75
C MET A 596 -21.37 29.00 -12.12
N ARG A 597 -20.89 30.22 -12.41
CA ARG A 597 -21.20 30.95 -13.64
C ARG A 597 -19.96 31.48 -14.37
N THR A 598 -20.02 31.53 -15.70
CA THR A 598 -18.96 32.06 -16.57
C THR A 598 -18.92 33.59 -16.53
N SER A 599 -17.90 34.22 -17.14
CA SER A 599 -17.79 35.68 -17.26
C SER A 599 -18.92 36.33 -18.09
N GLY A 600 -19.74 35.53 -18.78
CA GLY A 600 -20.98 35.92 -19.46
C GLY A 600 -22.28 35.58 -18.70
N GLY A 601 -22.20 35.05 -17.48
CA GLY A 601 -23.36 34.76 -16.61
C GLY A 601 -24.04 33.40 -16.85
N VAL A 602 -23.63 32.64 -17.86
CA VAL A 602 -24.10 31.27 -18.13
C VAL A 602 -23.62 30.31 -17.03
N GLU A 603 -24.32 29.22 -16.74
CA GLU A 603 -23.85 28.23 -15.73
C GLU A 603 -22.73 27.33 -16.26
N PHE A 604 -21.72 27.05 -15.43
CA PHE A 604 -20.69 26.06 -15.71
C PHE A 604 -21.25 24.63 -15.55
N ASP A 605 -21.44 23.93 -16.66
CA ASP A 605 -21.90 22.53 -16.69
C ASP A 605 -20.87 21.64 -17.39
N PHE A 606 -20.14 20.84 -16.61
CA PHE A 606 -19.17 19.86 -17.10
C PHE A 606 -19.74 18.43 -17.11
N THR A 607 -21.03 18.26 -17.45
CA THR A 607 -21.56 16.93 -17.80
C THR A 607 -21.00 16.45 -19.14
N PHE A 608 -21.10 15.14 -19.42
CA PHE A 608 -20.53 14.51 -20.63
C PHE A 608 -21.01 15.18 -21.93
N GLU A 609 -22.29 15.56 -21.98
CA GLU A 609 -22.96 16.19 -23.13
C GLU A 609 -22.53 17.64 -23.37
N ASN A 610 -22.17 18.37 -22.30
CA ASN A 610 -21.87 19.80 -22.36
C ASN A 610 -20.37 20.11 -22.39
N ARG A 611 -19.55 19.36 -21.64
CA ARG A 611 -18.11 19.65 -21.46
C ARG A 611 -17.31 19.73 -22.77
N ASN A 612 -17.74 19.01 -23.81
CA ASN A 612 -17.09 18.95 -25.12
C ASN A 612 -17.56 20.05 -26.09
N LYS A 613 -18.46 20.97 -25.68
CA LYS A 613 -18.90 22.09 -26.51
C LYS A 613 -17.81 23.17 -26.55
N GLU A 614 -17.56 23.72 -27.74
CA GLU A 614 -16.50 24.70 -27.98
C GLU A 614 -16.66 25.96 -27.10
N MET A 615 -17.91 26.41 -26.90
CA MET A 615 -18.22 27.52 -25.97
C MET A 615 -17.77 27.24 -24.53
N THR A 616 -18.02 26.04 -24.00
CA THR A 616 -17.63 25.64 -22.65
C THR A 616 -16.10 25.62 -22.49
N MET A 617 -15.35 25.28 -23.55
CA MET A 617 -13.88 25.39 -23.55
C MET A 617 -13.40 26.85 -23.63
N ILE A 618 -14.12 27.72 -24.34
CA ILE A 618 -13.85 29.18 -24.37
C ILE A 618 -14.10 29.81 -23.00
N ASP A 619 -15.23 29.52 -22.36
CA ASP A 619 -15.57 30.00 -21.02
C ASP A 619 -14.54 29.52 -19.97
N LEU A 620 -14.18 28.22 -20.00
CA LEU A 620 -13.17 27.66 -19.10
C LEU A 620 -11.78 28.28 -19.33
N GLY A 621 -11.38 28.44 -20.60
CA GLY A 621 -10.09 29.03 -20.94
C GLY A 621 -9.99 30.51 -20.54
N THR A 622 -11.09 31.24 -20.67
CA THR A 622 -11.21 32.63 -20.20
C THR A 622 -11.12 32.71 -18.68
N ALA A 623 -11.85 31.86 -17.95
CA ALA A 623 -11.80 31.82 -16.49
C ALA A 623 -10.39 31.52 -15.97
N ILE A 624 -9.69 30.51 -16.53
CA ILE A 624 -8.32 30.16 -16.13
C ILE A 624 -7.35 31.30 -16.43
N LEU A 625 -7.49 31.99 -17.57
CA LEU A 625 -6.62 33.12 -17.93
C LEU A 625 -6.82 34.33 -17.02
N ASN A 626 -8.05 34.56 -16.54
CA ASN A 626 -8.32 35.60 -15.56
C ASN A 626 -7.77 35.21 -14.19
N PHE A 627 -8.04 33.98 -13.71
CA PHE A 627 -7.49 33.48 -12.45
C PHE A 627 -5.95 33.47 -12.43
N SER A 628 -5.28 33.22 -13.57
CA SER A 628 -3.81 33.26 -13.65
C SER A 628 -3.21 34.67 -13.61
N GLN A 629 -4.02 35.73 -13.70
CA GLN A 629 -3.58 37.12 -13.49
C GLN A 629 -3.68 37.54 -12.01
N HIS A 630 -4.77 37.15 -11.33
CA HIS A 630 -5.00 37.49 -9.91
C HIS A 630 -4.24 36.59 -8.92
N ILE A 631 -3.95 35.34 -9.28
CA ILE A 631 -3.30 34.37 -8.39
C ILE A 631 -1.76 34.50 -8.49
N PRO A 632 -1.04 34.85 -7.40
CA PRO A 632 0.42 34.88 -7.37
C PRO A 632 1.01 33.47 -7.42
N ASP A 633 2.30 33.37 -7.75
CA ASP A 633 3.07 32.12 -7.70
C ASP A 633 2.41 30.93 -8.44
N GLY A 634 2.37 29.75 -7.81
CA GLY A 634 1.86 28.50 -8.37
C GLY A 634 0.33 28.42 -8.41
N LEU A 635 -0.19 28.28 -9.64
CA LEU A 635 -1.56 27.91 -9.92
C LEU A 635 -1.61 26.46 -10.45
N VAL A 636 -2.39 25.60 -9.80
CA VAL A 636 -2.58 24.19 -10.19
C VAL A 636 -4.02 23.98 -10.63
N VAL A 637 -4.22 23.43 -11.83
CA VAL A 637 -5.54 23.19 -12.43
C VAL A 637 -5.74 21.69 -12.64
N PHE A 638 -6.69 21.12 -11.90
CA PHE A 638 -7.02 19.70 -11.91
C PHE A 638 -8.18 19.38 -12.85
N PHE A 639 -7.94 18.45 -13.77
CA PHE A 639 -8.90 17.96 -14.76
C PHE A 639 -9.46 16.57 -14.40
N PRO A 640 -10.71 16.24 -14.80
CA PRO A 640 -11.35 14.98 -14.45
C PRO A 640 -10.83 13.78 -15.25
N SER A 641 -10.10 13.99 -16.36
CA SER A 641 -9.36 12.94 -17.08
C SER A 641 -8.33 13.53 -18.05
N TYR A 642 -7.28 12.75 -18.37
CA TYR A 642 -6.30 13.11 -19.41
C TYR A 642 -6.99 13.42 -20.75
N ALA A 643 -7.89 12.56 -21.23
CA ALA A 643 -8.57 12.76 -22.50
C ALA A 643 -9.38 14.08 -22.59
N TYR A 644 -9.93 14.57 -21.46
CA TYR A 644 -10.59 15.87 -21.44
C TYR A 644 -9.58 17.03 -21.40
N LEU A 645 -8.48 16.89 -20.66
CA LEU A 645 -7.36 17.84 -20.68
C LEU A 645 -6.74 17.96 -22.08
N ASP A 646 -6.46 16.84 -22.74
CA ASP A 646 -5.93 16.76 -24.11
C ASP A 646 -6.87 17.47 -25.11
N THR A 647 -8.18 17.23 -24.98
CA THR A 647 -9.22 17.90 -25.79
C THR A 647 -9.21 19.42 -25.57
N CYS A 648 -9.15 19.88 -24.32
CA CYS A 648 -9.10 21.30 -24.00
C CYS A 648 -7.81 21.97 -24.49
N ILE A 649 -6.65 21.31 -24.36
CA ILE A 649 -5.36 21.80 -24.87
C ILE A 649 -5.39 21.91 -26.40
N ALA A 650 -5.91 20.91 -27.10
CA ALA A 650 -6.06 20.93 -28.55
C ALA A 650 -6.98 22.07 -29.01
N ALA A 651 -8.07 22.32 -28.29
CA ALA A 651 -8.96 23.45 -28.52
C ALA A 651 -8.25 24.79 -28.26
N TRP A 652 -7.56 24.97 -27.13
CA TRP A 652 -6.88 26.22 -26.75
C TRP A 652 -5.66 26.58 -27.60
N LYS A 653 -5.06 25.61 -28.30
CA LYS A 653 -4.03 25.85 -29.32
C LYS A 653 -4.60 26.26 -30.69
N ARG A 654 -5.91 26.09 -30.92
CA ARG A 654 -6.61 26.48 -32.16
C ARG A 654 -7.43 27.75 -31.99
N ILE A 655 -8.14 27.86 -30.87
CA ILE A 655 -9.12 28.92 -30.58
C ILE A 655 -8.42 30.16 -30.03
N LYS A 656 -8.92 31.34 -30.43
CA LYS A 656 -8.47 32.64 -29.96
C LYS A 656 -9.55 33.29 -29.09
N PRO A 657 -9.20 33.99 -27.99
CA PRO A 657 -10.13 34.87 -27.30
C PRO A 657 -10.72 35.91 -28.28
N SER A 658 -12.00 36.27 -28.14
CA SER A 658 -12.72 37.13 -29.10
C SER A 658 -12.19 38.56 -29.27
N ALA A 659 -11.11 38.93 -28.59
CA ALA A 659 -10.43 40.23 -28.68
C ALA A 659 -8.90 40.13 -28.91
N SER A 660 -8.34 38.92 -29.11
CA SER A 660 -6.88 38.72 -29.23
C SER A 660 -6.45 38.11 -30.56
N LYS A 661 -5.25 38.50 -31.02
CA LYS A 661 -4.59 37.86 -32.16
C LYS A 661 -3.90 36.53 -31.78
N ALA A 662 -3.61 36.33 -30.50
CA ALA A 662 -2.98 35.14 -29.95
C ALA A 662 -4.02 34.08 -29.55
N THR A 663 -3.60 32.82 -29.39
CA THR A 663 -4.47 31.72 -28.92
C THR A 663 -4.63 31.75 -27.39
N PHE A 664 -5.56 30.96 -26.85
CA PHE A 664 -5.63 30.75 -25.39
C PHE A 664 -4.34 30.15 -24.83
N TRP A 665 -3.71 29.23 -25.56
CA TRP A 665 -2.43 28.61 -25.17
C TRP A 665 -1.28 29.62 -25.10
N ASP A 666 -1.21 30.55 -26.06
CA ASP A 666 -0.24 31.65 -26.04
C ASP A 666 -0.50 32.58 -24.86
N GLY A 667 -1.77 32.90 -24.58
CA GLY A 667 -2.19 33.73 -23.45
C GLY A 667 -1.78 33.14 -22.09
N PHE A 668 -1.99 31.83 -21.88
CA PHE A 668 -1.50 31.15 -20.69
C PHE A 668 0.02 31.27 -20.58
N THR A 669 0.75 30.94 -21.64
CA THR A 669 2.23 30.96 -21.69
C THR A 669 2.80 32.38 -21.48
N GLN A 670 2.08 33.41 -21.94
CA GLN A 670 2.43 34.81 -21.69
C GLN A 670 2.17 35.21 -20.23
N SER A 671 1.08 34.76 -19.62
CA SER A 671 0.81 34.96 -18.18
C SER A 671 1.84 34.22 -17.32
N LYS A 672 1.87 32.89 -17.36
CA LYS A 672 2.72 32.01 -16.54
C LYS A 672 3.33 30.88 -17.40
N PRO A 673 4.59 30.46 -17.17
CA PRO A 673 5.12 29.24 -17.78
C PRO A 673 4.22 28.03 -17.49
N VAL A 674 3.89 27.25 -18.52
CA VAL A 674 2.90 26.18 -18.47
C VAL A 674 3.56 24.81 -18.40
N PHE A 675 3.13 24.00 -17.44
CA PHE A 675 3.59 22.63 -17.20
C PHE A 675 2.42 21.65 -17.32
N LEU A 676 2.69 20.44 -17.83
CA LEU A 676 1.68 19.40 -18.11
C LEU A 676 2.04 18.07 -17.44
N GLU A 677 1.07 17.39 -16.83
CA GLU A 677 1.21 15.99 -16.45
C GLU A 677 1.24 15.08 -17.68
N GLN A 678 2.37 14.40 -17.93
CA GLN A 678 2.52 13.51 -19.09
C GLN A 678 1.92 12.12 -18.84
N ARG A 679 1.17 11.61 -19.83
CA ARG A 679 0.60 10.26 -19.82
C ARG A 679 1.64 9.23 -20.27
N SER A 680 1.93 8.23 -19.43
CA SER A 680 3.11 7.35 -19.56
C SER A 680 3.03 6.25 -20.65
N GLN A 681 2.41 6.53 -21.81
CA GLN A 681 2.16 5.54 -22.88
C GLN A 681 2.55 5.99 -24.30
N GLN A 682 2.98 7.25 -24.50
CA GLN A 682 3.35 7.74 -25.84
C GLN A 682 4.64 8.56 -25.85
N GLN A 683 5.76 7.88 -26.04
CA GLN A 683 6.94 8.43 -26.72
C GLN A 683 7.39 7.41 -27.78
N ALA A 684 7.36 7.81 -29.05
CA ALA A 684 7.80 7.01 -30.19
C ALA A 684 9.13 7.56 -30.73
N SER A 685 10.16 7.55 -29.87
CA SER A 685 11.48 8.12 -30.13
C SER A 685 12.55 7.33 -29.38
N ASP A 686 13.69 7.06 -30.02
CA ASP A 686 14.75 6.15 -29.57
C ASP A 686 15.61 6.64 -28.39
N GLN A 687 14.98 7.13 -27.32
CA GLN A 687 15.64 7.41 -26.04
C GLN A 687 15.08 6.49 -24.95
N VAL A 688 15.96 6.08 -24.02
CA VAL A 688 15.65 5.10 -22.97
C VAL A 688 14.45 5.59 -22.16
N PRO A 689 13.37 4.79 -21.99
CA PRO A 689 12.19 5.23 -21.28
C PRO A 689 12.53 5.49 -19.80
N ALA A 690 12.53 6.76 -19.42
CA ALA A 690 12.62 7.16 -18.03
C ALA A 690 11.43 6.55 -17.25
N SER A 691 11.68 6.08 -16.03
CA SER A 691 10.61 5.53 -15.19
C SER A 691 9.53 6.59 -14.94
N LYS A 692 8.29 6.13 -14.75
CA LYS A 692 7.11 7.00 -14.55
C LYS A 692 7.37 8.08 -13.50
N ASP A 693 7.99 7.70 -12.39
CA ASP A 693 8.28 8.57 -11.26
C ASP A 693 9.39 9.60 -11.57
N ALA A 694 10.37 9.24 -12.41
CA ALA A 694 11.42 10.16 -12.85
C ALA A 694 10.89 11.25 -13.80
N ALA A 695 9.97 10.89 -14.72
CA ALA A 695 9.29 11.86 -15.58
C ALA A 695 8.44 12.85 -14.74
N VAL A 696 7.68 12.33 -13.76
CA VAL A 696 6.87 13.13 -12.84
C VAL A 696 7.74 14.06 -11.97
N ALA A 697 8.84 13.54 -11.41
CA ALA A 697 9.78 14.34 -10.63
C ALA A 697 10.45 15.46 -11.45
N SER A 698 10.76 15.19 -12.73
CA SER A 698 11.33 16.19 -13.65
C SER A 698 10.38 17.38 -13.87
N VAL A 699 9.09 17.11 -14.17
CA VAL A 699 8.07 18.15 -14.35
C VAL A 699 7.91 19.01 -13.08
N LEU A 700 7.91 18.38 -11.90
CA LEU A 700 7.80 19.08 -10.62
C LEU A 700 9.04 19.91 -10.26
N SER A 701 10.23 19.40 -10.56
CA SER A 701 11.48 20.14 -10.38
C SER A 701 11.50 21.40 -11.24
N ALA A 702 11.10 21.27 -12.51
CA ALA A 702 11.00 22.40 -13.43
C ALA A 702 9.91 23.42 -13.03
N TYR A 703 8.74 22.95 -12.57
CA TYR A 703 7.67 23.80 -12.04
C TYR A 703 8.13 24.59 -10.80
N SER A 704 8.78 23.91 -9.85
CA SER A 704 9.28 24.51 -8.61
C SER A 704 10.38 25.54 -8.89
N ALA A 705 11.30 25.22 -9.81
CA ALA A 705 12.34 26.14 -10.25
C ALA A 705 11.78 27.38 -10.97
N ALA A 706 10.74 27.23 -11.81
CA ALA A 706 10.07 28.34 -12.49
C ALA A 706 9.33 29.28 -11.52
N ILE A 707 8.79 28.77 -10.41
CA ILE A 707 8.23 29.61 -9.35
C ILE A 707 9.35 30.34 -8.60
N ALA A 708 10.38 29.61 -8.14
CA ALA A 708 11.48 30.18 -7.35
C ALA A 708 12.30 31.24 -8.10
N SER A 709 12.46 31.10 -9.42
CA SER A 709 13.15 32.07 -10.29
C SER A 709 12.22 33.12 -10.93
N GLY A 710 10.90 32.99 -10.76
CA GLY A 710 9.91 33.73 -11.52
C GLY A 710 9.63 35.15 -11.03
N ASN A 711 10.27 35.62 -9.94
CA ASN A 711 10.06 36.94 -9.31
C ASN A 711 8.57 37.33 -9.18
N GLY A 712 7.74 36.42 -8.66
CA GLY A 712 6.30 36.62 -8.46
C GLY A 712 5.41 36.38 -9.69
N ARG A 713 5.97 36.20 -10.90
CA ARG A 713 5.20 35.75 -12.08
C ARG A 713 4.56 34.39 -11.82
N GLY A 714 5.30 33.48 -11.18
CA GLY A 714 4.83 32.14 -10.85
C GLY A 714 4.70 31.20 -12.05
N ALA A 715 3.96 30.10 -11.89
CA ALA A 715 3.82 29.05 -12.91
C ALA A 715 2.41 28.42 -12.92
N LEU A 716 2.00 27.87 -14.06
CA LEU A 716 0.73 27.18 -14.27
C LEU A 716 0.96 25.69 -14.48
N LEU A 717 0.32 24.84 -13.68
CA LEU A 717 0.41 23.37 -13.80
C LEU A 717 -0.96 22.77 -14.12
N PHE A 718 -1.07 22.10 -15.26
CA PHE A 718 -2.23 21.26 -15.59
C PHE A 718 -1.97 19.82 -15.16
N ALA A 719 -2.84 19.30 -14.28
CA ALA A 719 -2.77 17.96 -13.71
C ALA A 719 -4.13 17.24 -13.80
N VAL A 720 -4.15 15.94 -13.55
CA VAL A 720 -5.38 15.12 -13.61
C VAL A 720 -5.73 14.55 -12.23
N ILE A 721 -7.04 14.54 -11.91
CA ILE A 721 -7.57 13.95 -10.68
C ILE A 721 -7.45 12.42 -10.76
N GLY A 722 -6.80 11.81 -9.77
CA GLY A 722 -6.34 10.41 -9.85
C GLY A 722 -5.05 10.22 -10.68
N GLY A 723 -4.49 11.30 -11.22
CA GLY A 723 -3.13 11.33 -11.78
C GLY A 723 -2.07 11.27 -10.69
N THR A 724 -0.86 10.90 -11.07
CA THR A 724 0.31 10.80 -10.19
C THR A 724 0.59 12.09 -9.39
N LEU A 725 0.45 13.25 -10.02
CA LEU A 725 0.60 14.55 -9.35
C LEU A 725 -0.46 14.79 -8.27
N SER A 726 -1.66 14.25 -8.46
CA SER A 726 -2.79 14.34 -7.51
C SER A 726 -2.74 13.31 -6.38
N GLU A 727 -1.79 12.36 -6.41
CA GLU A 727 -1.70 11.28 -5.42
C GLU A 727 -0.44 11.38 -4.54
N GLY A 728 0.74 11.56 -5.13
CA GLY A 728 2.02 11.45 -4.40
C GLY A 728 2.57 12.75 -3.80
N ILE A 729 2.07 13.92 -4.20
CA ILE A 729 2.84 15.18 -4.11
C ILE A 729 2.19 16.27 -3.25
N ASN A 730 3.02 17.18 -2.74
CA ASN A 730 2.65 18.23 -1.81
C ASN A 730 2.94 19.61 -2.41
N PHE A 731 1.89 20.38 -2.71
CA PHE A 731 1.98 21.76 -3.21
C PHE A 731 2.00 22.74 -2.04
N SER A 732 3.15 22.88 -1.37
CA SER A 732 3.31 23.74 -0.20
C SER A 732 3.66 25.19 -0.55
N ASN A 733 3.13 26.15 0.24
CA ASN A 733 3.42 27.57 0.10
C ASN A 733 3.25 28.09 -1.36
N ALA A 734 4.29 28.69 -1.94
CA ALA A 734 4.29 29.26 -3.28
C ALA A 734 3.97 28.23 -4.39
N LEU A 735 4.12 26.92 -4.13
CA LEU A 735 3.84 25.86 -5.11
C LEU A 735 2.33 25.60 -5.34
N GLY A 736 1.44 26.23 -4.57
CA GLY A 736 0.00 25.90 -4.59
C GLY A 736 -0.91 27.03 -4.09
N ARG A 737 -0.57 28.30 -4.36
CA ARG A 737 -1.37 29.46 -3.91
C ARG A 737 -2.77 29.47 -4.51
N GLY A 738 -2.97 28.93 -5.72
CA GLY A 738 -4.28 28.65 -6.27
C GLY A 738 -4.45 27.20 -6.69
N VAL A 739 -5.59 26.60 -6.32
CA VAL A 739 -6.04 25.30 -6.84
C VAL A 739 -7.39 25.46 -7.51
N VAL A 740 -7.47 25.07 -8.78
CA VAL A 740 -8.68 25.08 -9.60
C VAL A 740 -9.10 23.64 -9.88
N VAL A 741 -10.34 23.28 -9.55
CA VAL A 741 -10.92 21.96 -9.83
C VAL A 741 -11.95 22.12 -10.95
N VAL A 742 -11.70 21.50 -12.11
CA VAL A 742 -12.56 21.62 -13.30
C VAL A 742 -13.61 20.51 -13.29
N GLY A 743 -14.89 20.87 -13.17
CA GLY A 743 -15.98 19.91 -13.15
C GLY A 743 -15.95 19.00 -11.91
N LEU A 744 -16.61 17.84 -12.04
CA LEU A 744 -16.59 16.77 -11.04
C LEU A 744 -16.06 15.47 -11.69
N PRO A 745 -15.05 14.79 -11.10
CA PRO A 745 -14.43 13.58 -11.62
C PRO A 745 -15.32 12.34 -11.41
N PHE A 746 -16.53 12.36 -11.95
CA PHE A 746 -17.45 11.24 -11.85
C PHE A 746 -16.91 10.03 -12.64
N PRO A 747 -16.83 8.84 -12.02
CA PRO A 747 -16.50 7.61 -12.73
C PRO A 747 -17.50 7.31 -13.86
N ASN A 748 -17.13 6.47 -14.83
CA ASN A 748 -18.05 6.13 -15.91
C ASN A 748 -19.19 5.21 -15.41
N ALA A 749 -20.33 5.78 -15.02
CA ALA A 749 -21.54 5.03 -14.64
C ALA A 749 -22.11 4.11 -15.75
N GLN A 750 -21.66 4.25 -17.01
CA GLN A 750 -22.02 3.31 -18.07
C GLN A 750 -21.09 2.09 -18.15
N SER A 751 -19.94 2.07 -17.47
CA SER A 751 -19.10 0.86 -17.45
C SER A 751 -19.79 -0.27 -16.68
N ALA A 752 -19.54 -1.51 -17.12
CA ALA A 752 -20.01 -2.71 -16.46
C ALA A 752 -19.55 -2.77 -14.99
N GLU A 753 -18.34 -2.29 -14.72
CA GLU A 753 -17.74 -2.25 -13.38
C GLU A 753 -18.56 -1.38 -12.40
N TRP A 754 -18.92 -0.16 -12.82
CA TRP A 754 -19.69 0.76 -11.97
C TRP A 754 -21.16 0.37 -11.89
N LYS A 755 -21.74 -0.15 -12.98
CA LYS A 755 -23.07 -0.78 -12.95
C LYS A 755 -23.14 -1.90 -11.91
N ALA A 756 -22.15 -2.79 -11.88
CA ALA A 756 -22.08 -3.89 -10.92
C ALA A 756 -21.86 -3.39 -9.48
N LYS A 757 -20.95 -2.43 -9.24
CA LYS A 757 -20.77 -1.80 -7.92
C LYS A 757 -22.08 -1.15 -7.42
N MET A 758 -22.73 -0.34 -8.24
CA MET A 758 -24.00 0.32 -7.87
C MET A 758 -25.14 -0.69 -7.62
N GLN A 759 -25.27 -1.72 -8.46
CA GLN A 759 -26.27 -2.79 -8.26
C GLN A 759 -26.01 -3.59 -6.99
N TYR A 760 -24.74 -3.87 -6.67
CA TYR A 760 -24.34 -4.56 -5.44
C TYR A 760 -24.69 -3.72 -4.20
N ILE A 761 -24.28 -2.44 -4.15
CA ILE A 761 -24.59 -1.54 -3.03
C ILE A 761 -26.11 -1.40 -2.86
N ALA A 762 -26.86 -1.19 -3.95
CA ALA A 762 -28.31 -1.13 -3.91
C ALA A 762 -28.95 -2.40 -3.31
N THR A 763 -28.40 -3.57 -3.63
CA THR A 763 -28.88 -4.87 -3.15
C THR A 763 -28.50 -5.10 -1.67
N LYS A 764 -27.29 -4.70 -1.24
CA LYS A 764 -26.83 -4.78 0.16
C LYS A 764 -27.72 -3.90 1.05
N THR A 765 -27.95 -2.65 0.65
CA THR A 765 -28.81 -1.71 1.39
C THR A 765 -30.27 -2.13 1.41
N ALA A 766 -30.82 -2.63 0.29
CA ALA A 766 -32.22 -3.08 0.22
C ALA A 766 -32.49 -4.31 1.10
N LYS A 767 -31.54 -5.26 1.20
CA LYS A 767 -31.61 -6.37 2.15
C LYS A 767 -31.64 -5.91 3.61
N ASN A 768 -30.99 -4.79 3.91
CA ASN A 768 -30.98 -4.16 5.23
C ASN A 768 -32.14 -3.16 5.44
N GLY A 769 -33.15 -3.16 4.56
CA GLY A 769 -34.36 -2.33 4.68
C GLY A 769 -34.24 -0.86 4.27
N GLY A 770 -33.10 -0.43 3.72
CA GLY A 770 -32.87 0.95 3.27
C GLY A 770 -33.14 1.20 1.78
N ASP A 771 -33.19 2.47 1.36
CA ASP A 771 -33.26 2.83 -0.06
C ASP A 771 -31.92 2.57 -0.77
N GLY A 772 -31.83 1.42 -1.42
CA GLY A 772 -30.68 1.03 -2.24
C GLY A 772 -30.40 1.94 -3.43
N LYS A 773 -31.40 2.64 -4.00
CA LYS A 773 -31.17 3.60 -5.08
C LYS A 773 -30.52 4.88 -4.55
N ALA A 774 -30.95 5.36 -3.38
CA ALA A 774 -30.29 6.46 -2.71
C ALA A 774 -28.85 6.11 -2.34
N ALA A 775 -28.61 4.95 -1.69
CA ALA A 775 -27.28 4.52 -1.28
C ALA A 775 -26.31 4.30 -2.45
N ALA A 776 -26.76 3.65 -3.54
CA ALA A 776 -25.91 3.46 -4.73
C ALA A 776 -25.54 4.78 -5.41
N ARG A 777 -26.46 5.77 -5.42
CA ARG A 777 -26.17 7.13 -5.90
C ARG A 777 -25.20 7.85 -4.95
N ASP A 778 -25.38 7.70 -3.65
CA ASP A 778 -24.54 8.35 -2.64
C ASP A 778 -23.09 7.85 -2.74
N PHE A 779 -22.88 6.53 -2.75
CA PHE A 779 -21.58 5.88 -2.96
C PHE A 779 -20.86 6.37 -4.24
N TYR A 780 -21.59 6.51 -5.34
CA TYR A 780 -21.06 7.01 -6.61
C TYR A 780 -20.61 8.49 -6.54
N GLU A 781 -21.34 9.32 -5.79
CA GLU A 781 -20.92 10.69 -5.48
C GLU A 781 -19.77 10.74 -4.47
N ASN A 782 -19.73 9.82 -3.49
CA ASN A 782 -18.71 9.78 -2.44
C ASN A 782 -17.36 9.38 -3.03
N ALA A 783 -17.31 8.44 -3.97
CA ALA A 783 -16.12 8.13 -4.75
C ALA A 783 -15.59 9.34 -5.55
N CYS A 784 -16.50 10.11 -6.16
CA CYS A 784 -16.16 11.35 -6.86
C CYS A 784 -15.58 12.41 -5.90
N MET A 785 -16.22 12.62 -4.74
CA MET A 785 -15.80 13.62 -3.77
C MET A 785 -14.54 13.23 -2.99
N ARG A 786 -14.29 11.94 -2.71
CA ARG A 786 -13.00 11.48 -2.14
C ARG A 786 -11.83 11.92 -3.02
N ALA A 787 -11.95 11.79 -4.34
CA ALA A 787 -10.90 12.20 -5.29
C ALA A 787 -10.72 13.73 -5.35
N VAL A 788 -11.80 14.52 -5.31
CA VAL A 788 -11.73 15.99 -5.21
C VAL A 788 -11.07 16.42 -3.90
N ASN A 789 -11.54 15.89 -2.77
CA ASN A 789 -11.02 16.17 -1.43
C ASN A 789 -9.51 15.90 -1.36
N GLN A 790 -9.04 14.78 -1.93
CA GLN A 790 -7.62 14.42 -1.99
C GLN A 790 -6.76 15.38 -2.84
N CYS A 791 -7.31 15.98 -3.90
CA CYS A 791 -6.59 17.00 -4.68
C CYS A 791 -6.53 18.33 -3.91
N VAL A 792 -7.68 18.76 -3.39
CA VAL A 792 -7.87 20.06 -2.74
C VAL A 792 -7.08 20.15 -1.42
N GLY A 793 -7.03 19.07 -0.64
CA GLY A 793 -6.25 19.00 0.60
C GLY A 793 -4.73 19.12 0.44
N ARG A 794 -4.19 19.30 -0.77
CA ARG A 794 -2.73 19.34 -0.98
C ARG A 794 -2.08 20.70 -0.82
N ALA A 795 -2.85 21.78 -0.97
CA ALA A 795 -2.37 23.16 -1.09
C ALA A 795 -1.92 23.82 0.22
N ILE A 796 -2.37 23.29 1.37
CA ILE A 796 -2.19 23.92 2.68
C ILE A 796 -1.44 22.93 3.58
N ARG A 797 -0.35 23.37 4.23
CA ARG A 797 0.55 22.46 4.97
C ARG A 797 0.97 22.87 6.37
N HIS A 798 0.73 24.10 6.80
CA HIS A 798 1.03 24.55 8.17
C HIS A 798 0.15 25.74 8.57
N LYS A 799 0.19 26.12 9.86
CA LYS A 799 -0.65 27.19 10.44
C LYS A 799 -0.59 28.53 9.70
N GLY A 800 0.58 28.87 9.15
CA GLY A 800 0.81 30.12 8.41
C GLY A 800 0.63 30.01 6.90
N ASP A 801 0.23 28.84 6.39
CA ASP A 801 0.01 28.63 4.95
C ASP A 801 -1.36 29.17 4.52
N TYR A 802 -1.50 29.51 3.24
CA TYR A 802 -2.74 30.08 2.67
C TYR A 802 -2.91 29.73 1.20
N ALA A 803 -4.15 29.51 0.77
CA ALA A 803 -4.48 29.19 -0.62
C ALA A 803 -5.92 29.57 -0.99
N ALA A 804 -6.13 29.87 -2.27
CA ALA A 804 -7.45 29.98 -2.89
C ALA A 804 -7.83 28.66 -3.60
N ILE A 805 -9.07 28.22 -3.42
CA ILE A 805 -9.59 26.93 -3.88
C ILE A 805 -10.88 27.18 -4.66
N LEU A 806 -10.81 27.04 -5.99
CA LEU A 806 -11.87 27.39 -6.93
C LEU A 806 -12.46 26.11 -7.55
N MET A 807 -13.75 25.87 -7.34
CA MET A 807 -14.43 24.65 -7.78
C MET A 807 -15.43 24.96 -8.90
N LEU A 808 -15.04 24.67 -10.14
CA LEU A 808 -15.75 25.10 -11.36
C LEU A 808 -16.78 24.05 -11.78
N ASP A 809 -17.97 24.10 -11.20
CA ASP A 809 -19.18 23.43 -11.67
C ASP A 809 -20.40 23.95 -10.87
N ARG A 810 -21.53 24.18 -11.53
CA ARG A 810 -22.80 24.52 -10.85
C ARG A 810 -23.21 23.50 -9.77
N ARG A 811 -22.79 22.23 -9.91
CA ARG A 811 -23.07 21.15 -8.93
C ARG A 811 -22.41 21.38 -7.57
N TYR A 812 -21.30 22.12 -7.49
CA TYR A 812 -20.70 22.53 -6.20
C TYR A 812 -21.54 23.55 -5.42
N GLY A 813 -22.52 24.20 -6.07
CA GLY A 813 -23.56 24.97 -5.40
C GLY A 813 -24.63 24.14 -4.70
N SER A 814 -24.69 22.82 -4.96
CA SER A 814 -25.71 21.96 -4.37
C SER A 814 -25.31 21.44 -2.99
N ARG A 815 -26.20 21.60 -2.01
CA ARG A 815 -25.98 21.22 -0.60
C ARG A 815 -25.47 19.78 -0.43
N ARG A 816 -26.01 18.83 -1.20
CA ARG A 816 -25.58 17.42 -1.25
C ARG A 816 -24.09 17.22 -1.57
N ILE A 817 -23.50 18.08 -2.41
CA ILE A 817 -22.07 18.04 -2.75
C ILE A 817 -21.25 18.79 -1.69
N GLN A 818 -21.74 19.93 -1.21
CA GLN A 818 -21.10 20.70 -0.14
C GLN A 818 -21.02 19.91 1.18
N ASP A 819 -22.03 19.09 1.46
CA ASP A 819 -22.08 18.23 2.65
C ASP A 819 -21.09 17.05 2.61
N LYS A 820 -20.40 16.85 1.48
CA LYS A 820 -19.32 15.87 1.25
C LYS A 820 -17.92 16.50 1.21
N LEU A 821 -17.82 17.82 1.29
CA LEU A 821 -16.55 18.53 1.54
C LEU A 821 -16.15 18.44 3.02
N PRO A 822 -14.85 18.33 3.35
CA PRO A 822 -14.35 18.39 4.72
C PRO A 822 -14.84 19.63 5.47
N LYS A 823 -15.09 19.48 6.78
CA LYS A 823 -15.68 20.53 7.63
C LYS A 823 -14.93 21.88 7.54
N TRP A 824 -13.59 21.84 7.47
CA TRP A 824 -12.74 23.03 7.41
C TRP A 824 -12.87 23.81 6.09
N ILE A 825 -13.09 23.12 4.97
CA ILE A 825 -13.40 23.75 3.68
C ILE A 825 -14.82 24.31 3.72
N ARG A 826 -15.79 23.52 4.20
CA ARG A 826 -17.20 23.91 4.29
C ARG A 826 -17.41 25.16 5.16
N GLY A 827 -16.66 25.30 6.25
CA GLY A 827 -16.69 26.49 7.11
C GLY A 827 -16.08 27.76 6.50
N SER A 828 -15.35 27.64 5.40
CA SER A 828 -14.73 28.76 4.66
C SER A 828 -15.31 28.91 3.24
N LEU A 829 -16.44 28.23 2.97
CA LEU A 829 -17.05 28.15 1.65
C LEU A 829 -17.97 29.36 1.40
N THR A 830 -17.70 30.12 0.34
CA THR A 830 -18.60 31.21 -0.05
C THR A 830 -19.90 30.67 -0.66
N THR A 831 -20.92 31.53 -0.73
CA THR A 831 -22.00 31.34 -1.72
C THR A 831 -21.40 31.22 -3.12
N GLY A 832 -22.04 30.45 -4.00
CA GLY A 832 -21.51 30.22 -5.35
C GLY A 832 -21.53 31.49 -6.20
N LEU A 833 -20.42 31.77 -6.89
CA LEU A 833 -20.14 33.03 -7.59
C LEU A 833 -20.00 32.85 -9.11
N GLY A 834 -20.06 33.95 -9.86
CA GLY A 834 -19.58 34.03 -11.24
C GLY A 834 -18.10 34.46 -11.31
N VAL A 835 -17.41 34.16 -12.41
CA VAL A 835 -15.96 34.44 -12.57
C VAL A 835 -15.58 35.88 -12.17
N ARG A 836 -16.38 36.89 -12.55
CA ARG A 836 -16.11 38.30 -12.22
C ARG A 836 -16.19 38.62 -10.74
N ASP A 837 -17.08 37.97 -10.01
CA ASP A 837 -17.19 38.15 -8.56
C ASP A 837 -16.01 37.45 -7.86
N VAL A 838 -15.49 36.36 -8.45
CA VAL A 838 -14.30 35.63 -7.97
C VAL A 838 -13.02 36.46 -8.20
N GLU A 839 -12.88 37.14 -9.33
CA GLU A 839 -11.75 38.04 -9.62
C GLU A 839 -11.51 39.04 -8.48
N GLY A 840 -12.56 39.80 -8.09
CA GLY A 840 -12.47 40.75 -6.97
C GLY A 840 -12.17 40.09 -5.62
N ARG A 841 -12.72 38.89 -5.35
CA ARG A 841 -12.42 38.14 -4.11
C ARG A 841 -10.99 37.61 -4.07
N LEU A 842 -10.38 37.27 -5.21
CA LEU A 842 -8.97 36.89 -5.29
C LEU A 842 -8.07 38.08 -4.99
N ASP A 843 -8.37 39.26 -5.54
CA ASP A 843 -7.61 40.48 -5.25
C ASP A 843 -7.68 40.85 -3.76
N GLU A 844 -8.88 40.89 -3.16
CA GLU A 844 -9.05 41.09 -1.71
C GLU A 844 -8.20 40.08 -0.91
N PHE A 845 -8.35 38.78 -1.21
CA PHE A 845 -7.69 37.71 -0.47
C PHE A 845 -6.16 37.71 -0.60
N PHE A 846 -5.59 38.08 -1.74
CA PHE A 846 -4.13 38.12 -1.93
C PHE A 846 -3.49 39.48 -1.62
N VAL A 847 -4.27 40.55 -1.47
CA VAL A 847 -3.78 41.81 -0.86
C VAL A 847 -3.57 41.62 0.64
N ASP A 848 -4.50 40.97 1.34
CA ASP A 848 -4.43 40.66 2.78
C ASP A 848 -3.34 39.63 3.18
N LYS A 849 -2.44 39.25 2.26
CA LYS A 849 -1.37 38.24 2.43
C LYS A 849 0.01 38.66 1.91
N LYS A 850 0.17 39.94 1.55
CA LYS A 850 1.46 40.56 1.17
C LYS A 850 2.10 41.29 2.34
#